data_AF-A0AAJ1VZE9-F1
#
_entry.id   AF-A0AAJ1VZE9-F1
#
_cell.length_a   1.000
_cell.length_b   1.000
_cell.length_c   1.000
_cell.angle_alpha   90.00
_cell.angle_beta   90.00
_cell.angle_gamma   90.00
#
_symmetry.space_group_name_H-M   'P 1'
#
loop_
_entity.id
_entity.type
_entity.pdbx_description
1 polymer ?
#
loop_
_entity_poly.entity_id
_entity_poly.type
_entity_poly.pdbx_seq_one_letter_code
_entity_poly.pdbx_strand_id
1 'polypeptide(L)'
;MTPDETPDRDTLSSMKVSELRQMCSDQGLLVSGKKDELINRLLGLPDTAKSAPAASLPRSPEDIDDAIDRLISRVSDEAPPEDEPEPEEPEEEVLEAEILDAEMVEEEPEPEETEATGLEDEEDDPWFSGVISSEESPEIYLDDEDGEEPSMVITLPSVANIQSNWRPISAVVMVVLLVGAIAFYIVQDDPAFTARPLHYGDHMDFTITETTVSITGDELIGHLRDTVSPTLDDVCDELQASMTGTGSIAIRKGGPGDITHGLDTDLEGAVSARDAYGREHLTVEQILTHDLSIDLEGKVRNEGTCSNTGWIRQDNDLTSVSKSWKEITGKSTVRTDTQVSFTDSDGVRSDARSVIYGTEGFGVLGDLAPILTFPLTPIELHDFFGDESLEGGETSNDHINWNSDWRWEVFDEINTAMHGLVYPIRIFHFEIGRCLGHAIIDIQVKQGSPWPVKQEVDIVIDKDLETSDCNFFVSAGTQAALPDGTLSVAMVLTETSSNAGSIAAHWGTAYAGSPGTGEDIPTDTRHWGLAMPDETEIRMFDLEEAVQCLMANYSTRDAALALDSGGYIWQAAWSEPTRSPEWNMSWVSDDDRSGWVILRLSCSLIGEGDYEDGEFKWNREAVPETLTLDLIETRILSE
;
A
#
# COMPACT_ATOMS: atom_id res chain seq x y z
N MET A 1 3.02 48.27 -40.42
CA MET A 1 3.68 47.85 -41.67
C MET A 1 3.02 46.56 -42.15
N THR A 2 3.39 46.08 -43.33
CA THR A 2 2.89 44.91 -44.09
C THR A 2 2.30 43.73 -43.28
N PRO A 3 1.10 43.23 -43.65
CA PRO A 3 0.56 41.97 -43.16
C PRO A 3 0.82 40.84 -44.17
N ASP A 4 2.05 40.32 -44.25
CA ASP A 4 2.38 39.06 -44.95
C ASP A 4 3.83 38.58 -44.66
N GLU A 5 4.22 38.53 -43.38
CA GLU A 5 5.45 37.81 -42.96
C GLU A 5 5.04 36.58 -42.15
N THR A 6 5.10 35.40 -42.78
CA THR A 6 5.11 34.13 -42.07
C THR A 6 6.40 34.04 -41.26
N PRO A 7 6.35 33.79 -39.94
CA PRO A 7 7.55 33.81 -39.10
C PRO A 7 8.51 32.68 -39.50
N ASP A 8 9.75 33.03 -39.82
CA ASP A 8 10.80 32.08 -40.18
C ASP A 8 11.11 31.10 -39.03
N ARG A 9 11.59 29.90 -39.38
CA ARG A 9 11.82 28.78 -38.44
C ARG A 9 12.67 29.16 -37.23
N ASP A 10 13.70 29.99 -37.42
CA ASP A 10 14.60 30.42 -36.34
C ASP A 10 13.92 31.35 -35.33
N THR A 11 12.90 32.10 -35.76
CA THR A 11 12.04 32.89 -34.87
C THR A 11 11.21 31.96 -33.99
N LEU A 12 10.53 30.98 -34.61
CA LEU A 12 9.66 30.02 -33.92
C LEU A 12 10.45 29.08 -32.99
N SER A 13 11.67 28.70 -33.36
CA SER A 13 12.54 27.86 -32.51
C SER A 13 13.03 28.59 -31.25
N SER A 14 13.06 29.93 -31.24
CA SER A 14 13.41 30.74 -30.07
C SER A 14 12.27 30.94 -29.05
N MET A 15 11.01 30.77 -29.48
CA MET A 15 9.81 31.01 -28.65
C MET A 15 9.56 29.90 -27.63
N LYS A 16 8.77 30.17 -26.59
CA LYS A 16 8.35 29.14 -25.62
C LYS A 16 7.28 28.22 -26.22
N VAL A 17 7.23 26.97 -25.77
CA VAL A 17 6.22 25.98 -26.23
C VAL A 17 4.79 26.48 -25.99
N SER A 18 4.56 27.20 -24.89
CA SER A 18 3.27 27.85 -24.59
C SER A 18 2.84 28.87 -25.66
N GLU A 19 3.78 29.68 -26.16
CA GLU A 19 3.51 30.71 -27.18
C GLU A 19 3.26 30.07 -28.55
N LEU A 20 4.00 28.99 -28.88
CA LEU A 20 3.77 28.19 -30.09
C LEU A 20 2.40 27.50 -30.06
N ARG A 21 1.99 26.93 -28.92
CA ARG A 21 0.64 26.37 -28.74
C ARG A 21 -0.45 27.43 -28.92
N GLN A 22 -0.24 28.63 -28.39
CA GLN A 22 -1.18 29.74 -28.57
C GLN A 22 -1.28 30.17 -30.04
N MET A 23 -0.15 30.30 -30.75
CA MET A 23 -0.15 30.56 -32.19
C MET A 23 -0.81 29.46 -33.03
N CYS A 24 -0.64 28.18 -32.67
CA CYS A 24 -1.39 27.09 -33.29
C CYS A 24 -2.91 27.24 -33.04
N SER A 25 -3.31 27.53 -31.80
CA SER A 25 -4.72 27.74 -31.44
C SER A 25 -5.36 28.89 -32.23
N ASP A 26 -4.66 30.03 -32.34
CA ASP A 26 -5.12 31.21 -33.07
C ASP A 26 -5.29 30.96 -34.59
N GLN A 27 -4.57 29.96 -35.13
CA GLN A 27 -4.68 29.52 -36.52
C GLN A 27 -5.59 28.30 -36.72
N GLY A 28 -6.24 27.78 -35.66
CA GLY A 28 -7.09 26.59 -35.73
C GLY A 28 -6.31 25.28 -35.95
N LEU A 29 -5.04 25.25 -35.59
CA LEU A 29 -4.13 24.11 -35.72
C LEU A 29 -4.01 23.34 -34.40
N LEU A 30 -3.77 22.03 -34.49
CA LEU A 30 -3.58 21.16 -33.31
C LEU A 30 -2.44 21.67 -32.41
N VAL A 31 -2.74 21.84 -31.12
CA VAL A 31 -1.83 22.36 -30.09
C VAL A 31 -1.03 21.27 -29.35
N SER A 32 -1.26 20.00 -29.69
CA SER A 32 -0.49 18.85 -29.20
C SER A 32 0.75 18.60 -30.05
N GLY A 33 1.77 17.98 -29.43
CA GLY A 33 3.03 17.61 -30.07
C GLY A 33 4.27 18.20 -29.41
N LYS A 34 5.45 17.73 -29.85
CA LYS A 34 6.76 18.26 -29.49
C LYS A 34 6.98 19.63 -30.15
N LYS A 35 7.96 20.41 -29.65
CA LYS A 35 8.21 21.79 -30.12
C LYS A 35 8.39 21.86 -31.64
N ASP A 36 9.15 20.94 -32.23
CA ASP A 36 9.39 20.90 -33.68
C ASP A 36 8.15 20.57 -34.52
N GLU A 37 7.20 19.81 -33.98
CA GLU A 37 5.93 19.48 -34.65
C GLU A 37 5.02 20.72 -34.71
N LEU A 38 4.92 21.48 -33.61
CA LEU A 38 4.23 22.77 -33.59
C LEU A 38 4.86 23.76 -34.58
N ILE A 39 6.19 23.82 -34.65
CA ILE A 39 6.92 24.67 -35.60
C ILE A 39 6.69 24.24 -37.05
N ASN A 40 6.74 22.93 -37.35
CA ASN A 40 6.46 22.41 -38.68
C ASN A 40 5.04 22.75 -39.13
N ARG A 41 4.07 22.61 -38.22
CA ARG A 41 2.64 22.91 -38.44
C ARG A 41 2.40 24.41 -38.69
N LEU A 42 3.04 25.30 -37.92
CA LEU A 42 3.03 26.75 -38.13
C LEU A 42 3.69 27.20 -39.45
N LEU A 43 4.65 26.41 -39.96
CA LEU A 43 5.30 26.63 -41.25
C LEU A 43 4.57 25.97 -42.44
N GLY A 44 3.44 25.28 -42.19
CA GLY A 44 2.69 24.56 -43.22
C GLY A 44 3.46 23.38 -43.83
N LEU A 45 4.47 22.86 -43.15
CA LEU A 45 5.24 21.69 -43.58
C LEU A 45 4.47 20.42 -43.21
N PRO A 46 4.32 19.44 -44.12
CA PRO A 46 3.60 18.21 -43.83
C PRO A 46 4.38 17.37 -42.80
N ASP A 47 3.68 16.92 -41.76
CA ASP A 47 4.22 15.99 -40.76
C ASP A 47 4.74 14.72 -41.46
N THR A 48 6.00 14.35 -41.21
CA THR A 48 6.68 13.24 -41.90
C THR A 48 6.28 11.88 -41.33
N ALA A 49 5.04 11.46 -41.56
CA ALA A 49 4.51 10.14 -41.26
C ALA A 49 3.82 9.51 -42.49
N LYS A 50 3.78 8.17 -42.55
CA LYS A 50 3.52 7.41 -43.79
C LYS A 50 2.03 7.40 -44.21
N SER A 51 1.85 7.53 -45.52
CA SER A 51 0.60 7.39 -46.30
C SER A 51 -0.43 6.39 -45.79
N ALA A 52 -1.69 6.84 -45.69
CA ALA A 52 -2.87 5.98 -45.77
C ALA A 52 -3.25 5.65 -47.24
N PRO A 53 -4.13 4.67 -47.48
CA PRO A 53 -4.99 4.60 -48.66
C PRO A 53 -6.42 5.11 -48.35
N ALA A 54 -7.10 5.67 -49.36
CA ALA A 54 -8.40 6.33 -49.19
C ALA A 54 -9.57 5.54 -49.82
N ALA A 55 -10.78 5.70 -49.25
CA ALA A 55 -11.98 6.27 -49.90
C ALA A 55 -13.32 5.62 -49.51
N SER A 56 -14.24 6.39 -48.91
CA SER A 56 -15.59 6.66 -49.46
C SER A 56 -16.36 7.72 -48.62
N LEU A 57 -17.25 8.46 -49.30
CA LEU A 57 -18.06 9.61 -48.85
C LEU A 57 -19.51 9.40 -49.35
N PRO A 58 -20.53 10.22 -48.99
CA PRO A 58 -20.75 11.04 -47.78
C PRO A 58 -22.17 10.85 -47.16
N ARG A 59 -22.49 11.57 -46.07
CA ARG A 59 -23.88 11.94 -45.69
C ARG A 59 -23.99 13.46 -45.47
N SER A 60 -25.20 14.00 -45.63
CA SER A 60 -25.53 15.43 -45.75
C SER A 60 -25.78 16.15 -44.41
N PRO A 61 -25.70 17.49 -44.37
CA PRO A 61 -25.66 18.26 -43.12
C PRO A 61 -27.02 18.89 -42.71
N GLU A 62 -28.16 18.22 -42.93
CA GLU A 62 -29.50 18.80 -42.70
C GLU A 62 -30.18 18.33 -41.38
N ASP A 63 -29.55 17.44 -40.60
CA ASP A 63 -30.15 16.82 -39.40
C ASP A 63 -29.72 17.47 -38.05
N ILE A 64 -29.09 18.65 -38.05
CA ILE A 64 -28.55 19.30 -36.83
C ILE A 64 -29.45 20.44 -36.29
N ASP A 65 -30.09 21.22 -37.16
CA ASP A 65 -30.84 22.42 -36.74
C ASP A 65 -32.18 22.09 -36.04
N ASP A 66 -32.82 20.96 -36.35
CA ASP A 66 -34.12 20.53 -35.79
C ASP A 66 -34.06 20.14 -34.28
N ALA A 67 -32.85 19.92 -33.75
CA ALA A 67 -32.64 19.59 -32.33
C ALA A 67 -32.60 20.83 -31.41
N ILE A 68 -32.18 21.98 -31.95
CA ILE A 68 -31.93 23.20 -31.17
C ILE A 68 -33.25 23.95 -30.90
N ASP A 69 -34.13 24.05 -31.91
CA ASP A 69 -35.43 24.74 -31.79
C ASP A 69 -36.40 24.07 -30.79
N ARG A 70 -36.16 22.80 -30.42
CA ARG A 70 -36.98 22.08 -29.41
C ARG A 70 -36.57 22.34 -27.96
N LEU A 71 -35.39 22.89 -27.71
CA LEU A 71 -34.93 23.23 -26.36
C LEU A 71 -35.35 24.63 -25.91
N ILE A 72 -35.60 25.54 -26.86
CA ILE A 72 -35.89 26.96 -26.57
C ILE A 72 -37.38 27.19 -26.23
N SER A 73 -38.32 26.33 -26.66
CA SER A 73 -39.77 26.54 -26.44
C SER A 73 -40.33 26.08 -25.08
N ARG A 74 -39.47 25.74 -24.10
CA ARG A 74 -39.88 25.23 -22.78
C ARG A 74 -39.56 26.12 -21.57
N VAL A 75 -38.91 27.27 -21.77
CA VAL A 75 -38.57 28.19 -20.67
C VAL A 75 -38.87 29.64 -21.07
N SER A 76 -40.14 30.04 -20.89
CA SER A 76 -40.61 31.39 -20.48
C SER A 76 -42.11 31.53 -20.72
N ASP A 77 -42.89 31.73 -19.65
CA ASP A 77 -43.85 32.84 -19.50
C ASP A 77 -44.58 32.73 -18.14
N GLU A 78 -45.11 33.85 -17.62
CA GLU A 78 -45.04 34.19 -16.19
C GLU A 78 -46.38 34.67 -15.56
N ALA A 79 -46.74 34.11 -14.39
CA ALA A 79 -47.58 34.65 -13.27
C ALA A 79 -49.01 35.22 -13.56
N PRO A 80 -49.70 35.87 -12.59
CA PRO A 80 -50.21 35.47 -11.24
C PRO A 80 -51.78 35.40 -11.26
N PRO A 81 -52.65 35.67 -10.21
CA PRO A 81 -52.48 35.97 -8.76
C PRO A 81 -53.50 35.33 -7.75
N GLU A 82 -53.38 35.73 -6.48
CA GLU A 82 -54.40 35.89 -5.38
C GLU A 82 -55.38 34.76 -4.99
N ASP A 83 -55.24 34.19 -3.77
CA ASP A 83 -56.01 34.58 -2.55
C ASP A 83 -55.61 33.76 -1.28
N GLU A 84 -55.75 34.36 -0.09
CA GLU A 84 -55.54 33.80 1.28
C GLU A 84 -56.74 32.91 1.74
N PRO A 85 -56.63 31.96 2.74
CA PRO A 85 -56.22 32.29 4.12
C PRO A 85 -55.54 31.20 5.01
N GLU A 86 -55.01 31.66 6.15
CA GLU A 86 -54.62 30.94 7.39
C GLU A 86 -55.82 30.54 8.29
N PRO A 87 -55.65 29.89 9.47
CA PRO A 87 -54.56 29.00 9.97
C PRO A 87 -55.09 27.69 10.62
N GLU A 88 -54.21 26.79 11.10
CA GLU A 88 -54.39 26.04 12.36
C GLU A 88 -53.08 25.32 12.80
N GLU A 89 -52.53 25.73 13.94
CA GLU A 89 -51.61 24.96 14.82
C GLU A 89 -52.43 23.85 15.55
N PRO A 90 -51.86 22.79 16.18
CA PRO A 90 -51.00 23.01 17.36
C PRO A 90 -50.08 21.85 17.88
N GLU A 91 -49.41 22.19 19.01
CA GLU A 91 -48.83 21.38 20.12
C GLU A 91 -47.47 20.67 19.96
N GLU A 92 -46.55 21.13 20.81
CA GLU A 92 -45.29 20.49 21.21
C GLU A 92 -45.58 19.24 22.08
N GLU A 93 -44.82 18.15 21.92
CA GLU A 93 -44.62 17.19 23.02
C GLU A 93 -43.18 17.25 23.51
N VAL A 94 -43.03 17.79 24.72
CA VAL A 94 -41.81 17.73 25.52
C VAL A 94 -41.65 16.31 26.04
N LEU A 95 -40.54 15.64 25.70
CA LEU A 95 -40.14 14.41 26.38
C LEU A 95 -38.99 14.72 27.35
N GLU A 96 -39.24 14.41 28.61
CA GLU A 96 -38.41 14.78 29.76
C GLU A 96 -37.11 13.94 29.81
N ALA A 97 -36.04 14.56 30.31
CA ALA A 97 -34.78 13.87 30.54
C ALA A 97 -34.88 12.92 31.75
N GLU A 98 -34.61 11.63 31.55
CA GLU A 98 -34.42 10.68 32.66
C GLU A 98 -32.95 10.67 33.09
N ILE A 99 -32.68 11.36 34.20
CA ILE A 99 -31.36 11.41 34.85
C ILE A 99 -31.27 10.23 35.82
N LEU A 100 -30.37 9.28 35.56
CA LEU A 100 -30.03 8.23 36.52
C LEU A 100 -28.75 8.59 37.27
N ASP A 101 -28.93 9.08 38.49
CA ASP A 101 -27.85 9.34 39.45
C ASP A 101 -27.32 8.04 40.08
N ALA A 102 -25.98 7.95 40.09
CA ALA A 102 -25.13 7.37 41.13
C ALA A 102 -25.31 5.89 41.56
N GLU A 103 -24.22 5.13 41.36
CA GLU A 103 -23.65 4.31 42.45
C GLU A 103 -22.15 4.59 42.58
N MET A 104 -21.77 5.33 43.62
CA MET A 104 -20.37 5.49 44.04
C MET A 104 -20.00 4.30 44.92
N VAL A 105 -18.83 3.71 44.69
CA VAL A 105 -18.23 2.72 45.60
C VAL A 105 -16.89 3.24 46.10
N GLU A 106 -16.63 3.00 47.38
CA GLU A 106 -15.63 3.68 48.20
C GLU A 106 -14.17 3.25 47.91
N GLU A 107 -13.27 4.20 48.17
CA GLU A 107 -11.81 4.08 48.17
C GLU A 107 -11.29 3.66 49.57
N GLU A 108 -10.11 3.03 49.64
CA GLU A 108 -9.15 2.86 50.78
C GLU A 108 -8.55 1.43 50.85
N PRO A 109 -7.33 1.22 51.40
CA PRO A 109 -6.14 2.09 51.33
C PRO A 109 -4.81 1.31 51.08
N GLU A 110 -3.73 2.04 50.82
CA GLU A 110 -2.35 1.51 50.99
C GLU A 110 -1.97 1.31 52.48
N PRO A 111 -0.85 0.63 52.77
CA PRO A 111 0.14 1.28 53.63
C PRO A 111 1.63 1.05 53.29
N GLU A 112 2.33 2.19 53.16
CA GLU A 112 3.65 2.57 53.72
C GLU A 112 4.85 1.58 53.77
N GLU A 113 5.90 2.01 53.06
CA GLU A 113 7.31 2.23 53.50
C GLU A 113 8.10 1.18 54.33
N THR A 114 9.34 0.93 53.87
CA THR A 114 10.55 1.17 54.70
C THR A 114 11.73 1.65 53.85
N GLU A 115 12.35 2.76 54.22
CA GLU A 115 13.64 3.24 53.71
C GLU A 115 14.81 2.32 54.10
N ALA A 116 15.96 2.39 53.37
CA ALA A 116 17.22 2.92 53.94
C ALA A 116 18.47 2.77 53.04
N THR A 117 19.06 3.92 52.67
CA THR A 117 20.51 4.25 52.62
C THR A 117 21.48 3.46 51.72
N GLY A 118 22.24 4.20 50.89
CA GLY A 118 23.47 3.71 50.24
C GLY A 118 24.09 4.68 49.22
N LEU A 119 24.64 5.82 49.66
CA LEU A 119 25.55 6.66 48.84
C LEU A 119 27.01 6.22 49.08
N GLU A 120 27.83 6.18 48.03
CA GLU A 120 29.20 6.72 47.99
C GLU A 120 29.77 6.69 46.56
N ASP A 121 30.63 7.66 46.24
CA ASP A 121 31.11 8.05 44.90
C ASP A 121 32.44 7.41 44.47
N GLU A 122 32.82 7.54 43.18
CA GLU A 122 34.19 7.69 42.60
C GLU A 122 34.04 7.74 41.05
N GLU A 123 33.99 8.91 40.40
CA GLU A 123 35.07 9.79 39.90
C GLU A 123 35.95 9.25 38.73
N ASP A 124 35.82 9.91 37.56
CA ASP A 124 36.79 10.17 36.46
C ASP A 124 37.47 8.96 35.72
N ASP A 125 38.02 9.03 34.48
CA ASP A 125 38.49 10.14 33.60
C ASP A 125 38.56 9.69 32.08
N PRO A 126 39.27 10.30 31.08
CA PRO A 126 38.57 10.84 29.91
C PRO A 126 39.19 10.45 28.52
N TRP A 127 38.46 9.69 27.70
CA TRP A 127 38.74 9.30 26.31
C TRP A 127 39.02 10.37 25.21
N PHE A 128 39.48 11.59 25.51
CA PHE A 128 39.48 12.69 24.52
C PHE A 128 40.86 13.07 23.92
N SER A 129 40.80 13.52 22.65
CA SER A 129 41.83 14.18 21.82
C SER A 129 42.77 13.27 20.97
N GLY A 130 42.96 13.54 19.66
CA GLY A 130 42.25 14.46 18.76
C GLY A 130 43.05 14.92 17.53
N VAL A 131 42.41 15.72 16.65
CA VAL A 131 42.98 16.68 15.66
C VAL A 131 43.91 16.07 14.57
N ILE A 132 43.78 16.29 13.25
CA ILE A 132 43.81 17.55 12.46
C ILE A 132 43.16 17.33 11.06
N SER A 133 42.59 18.38 10.45
CA SER A 133 41.99 18.44 9.10
C SER A 133 42.99 18.64 7.94
N SER A 134 42.67 18.22 6.71
CA SER A 134 42.63 19.08 5.49
C SER A 134 42.31 18.34 4.17
N GLU A 135 41.60 19.02 3.24
CA GLU A 135 41.59 18.84 1.76
C GLU A 135 41.08 17.49 1.18
N GLU A 136 40.64 17.34 -0.08
CA GLU A 136 39.91 18.18 -1.08
C GLU A 136 39.34 17.18 -2.13
N SER A 137 38.31 17.55 -2.92
CA SER A 137 37.57 16.66 -3.83
C SER A 137 38.41 15.95 -4.91
N PRO A 138 37.85 14.90 -5.54
CA PRO A 138 37.42 15.13 -6.92
C PRO A 138 36.02 14.59 -7.26
N GLU A 139 35.37 15.26 -8.22
CA GLU A 139 34.19 14.74 -8.93
C GLU A 139 34.59 13.58 -9.86
N ILE A 140 33.75 12.55 -9.96
CA ILE A 140 33.74 11.60 -11.08
C ILE A 140 32.28 11.45 -11.54
N TYR A 141 32.03 11.80 -12.80
CA TYR A 141 30.80 11.47 -13.52
C TYR A 141 30.91 10.06 -14.11
N LEU A 142 29.82 9.30 -14.07
CA LEU A 142 29.50 8.28 -15.08
C LEU A 142 28.02 8.39 -15.43
N ASP A 143 27.75 8.51 -16.74
CA ASP A 143 26.45 8.33 -17.39
C ASP A 143 26.26 6.82 -17.75
N ASP A 144 25.18 6.54 -18.50
CA ASP A 144 24.72 5.27 -19.09
C ASP A 144 23.85 4.45 -18.10
N GLU A 145 22.51 4.52 -18.17
CA GLU A 145 21.54 4.05 -19.19
C GLU A 145 21.22 2.54 -19.07
N ASP A 146 19.90 2.25 -19.06
CA ASP A 146 19.21 0.94 -19.07
C ASP A 146 19.55 -0.01 -17.89
N GLY A 147 18.64 -0.28 -16.94
CA GLY A 147 17.36 -1.01 -17.09
C GLY A 147 17.51 -2.36 -16.35
N GLU A 148 16.54 -2.93 -15.61
CA GLU A 148 15.09 -2.72 -15.47
C GLU A 148 14.67 -2.87 -13.98
N GLU A 149 13.36 -2.96 -13.68
CA GLU A 149 12.68 -3.06 -12.35
C GLU A 149 12.30 -1.72 -11.65
N PRO A 150 11.21 -1.67 -10.84
CA PRO A 150 10.44 -2.81 -10.29
C PRO A 150 8.93 -2.85 -10.63
N SER A 151 8.26 -3.85 -10.04
CA SER A 151 6.84 -4.17 -10.13
C SER A 151 5.90 -3.10 -9.54
N MET A 152 4.59 -3.28 -9.80
CA MET A 152 3.53 -2.43 -9.28
C MET A 152 3.28 -2.71 -7.78
N VAL A 153 4.09 -2.09 -6.93
CA VAL A 153 3.70 -1.92 -5.52
C VAL A 153 2.51 -0.96 -5.47
N ILE A 154 1.36 -1.41 -4.96
CA ILE A 154 0.25 -0.51 -4.60
C ILE A 154 0.66 0.26 -3.35
N THR A 155 1.47 1.31 -3.55
CA THR A 155 1.81 2.27 -2.51
C THR A 155 0.62 3.21 -2.31
N LEU A 156 -0.01 3.15 -1.15
CA LEU A 156 -0.80 4.29 -0.66
C LEU A 156 0.16 5.51 -0.53
N PRO A 157 -0.23 6.69 -1.03
CA PRO A 157 0.70 7.81 -1.16
C PRO A 157 0.99 8.48 0.19
N SER A 158 2.06 8.08 0.86
CA SER A 158 2.55 8.80 2.04
C SER A 158 3.08 10.19 1.65
N VAL A 159 2.36 11.25 2.01
CA VAL A 159 2.77 12.63 1.71
C VAL A 159 3.95 13.08 2.56
N ALA A 160 5.15 13.05 1.97
CA ALA A 160 6.37 13.62 2.52
C ALA A 160 6.83 14.87 1.75
N ASN A 161 7.27 15.89 2.49
CA ASN A 161 7.89 17.15 2.02
C ASN A 161 7.03 18.17 1.23
N ILE A 162 6.31 19.03 1.96
CA ILE A 162 6.11 20.45 1.55
C ILE A 162 6.42 21.39 2.73
N GLN A 163 7.66 21.87 2.81
CA GLN A 163 8.00 23.03 3.64
C GLN A 163 9.07 23.91 2.98
N SER A 164 8.66 25.00 2.31
CA SER A 164 9.50 26.21 2.24
C SER A 164 8.76 27.48 1.81
N ASN A 165 8.99 28.54 2.60
CA ASN A 165 9.06 29.95 2.20
C ASN A 165 7.77 30.82 2.18
N TRP A 166 7.28 31.17 3.38
CA TRP A 166 6.35 32.29 3.60
C TRP A 166 6.92 33.39 4.52
N ARG A 167 7.16 34.60 3.97
CA ARG A 167 7.18 35.92 4.64
C ARG A 167 6.95 37.05 3.60
N PRO A 168 6.50 38.27 3.98
CA PRO A 168 5.19 38.54 4.57
C PRO A 168 4.45 39.71 3.85
N ILE A 169 3.14 39.61 3.60
CA ILE A 169 2.35 40.75 3.11
C ILE A 169 1.69 41.49 4.27
N SER A 170 1.90 42.82 4.30
CA SER A 170 1.73 43.65 5.50
C SER A 170 0.47 44.54 5.46
N ALA A 171 -0.10 44.75 6.66
CA ALA A 171 -0.97 45.86 7.08
C ALA A 171 -2.36 46.04 6.45
N VAL A 172 -2.62 45.65 5.19
CA VAL A 172 -3.94 45.90 4.56
C VAL A 172 -5.01 44.90 5.04
N VAL A 173 -4.63 43.63 5.24
CA VAL A 173 -5.54 42.56 5.72
C VAL A 173 -6.13 42.85 7.10
N MET A 174 -5.36 43.47 7.99
CA MET A 174 -5.77 43.74 9.37
C MET A 174 -6.95 44.73 9.49
N VAL A 175 -7.11 45.62 8.50
CA VAL A 175 -8.24 46.56 8.46
C VAL A 175 -9.52 45.88 7.95
N VAL A 176 -9.40 44.89 7.05
CA VAL A 176 -10.54 44.09 6.58
C VAL A 176 -11.05 43.18 7.70
N LEU A 177 -10.13 42.51 8.43
CA LEU A 177 -10.49 41.67 9.58
C LEU A 177 -11.22 42.46 10.68
N LEU A 178 -10.77 43.68 11.01
CA LEU A 178 -11.41 44.52 12.03
C LEU A 178 -12.80 45.07 11.63
N VAL A 179 -13.15 45.06 10.34
CA VAL A 179 -14.50 45.46 9.87
C VAL A 179 -15.41 44.25 9.65
N GLY A 180 -14.85 43.07 9.31
CA GLY A 180 -15.60 41.82 9.20
C GLY A 180 -16.02 41.21 10.55
N ALA A 181 -15.20 41.38 11.60
CA ALA A 181 -15.37 40.71 12.91
C ALA A 181 -16.61 41.11 13.74
N ILE A 182 -17.53 41.92 13.21
CA ILE A 182 -18.78 42.31 13.89
C ILE A 182 -20.02 41.64 13.24
N ALA A 183 -19.87 40.99 12.09
CA ALA A 183 -20.99 40.38 11.35
C ALA A 183 -21.14 38.84 11.52
N PHE A 184 -20.08 38.14 11.93
CA PHE A 184 -20.01 36.67 12.01
C PHE A 184 -20.03 36.16 13.47
N TYR A 185 -21.07 36.54 14.23
CA TYR A 185 -21.38 35.92 15.53
C TYR A 185 -22.80 35.35 15.54
N ILE A 186 -23.12 34.67 14.43
CA ILE A 186 -24.22 33.70 14.35
C ILE A 186 -23.51 32.39 13.99
N VAL A 187 -23.80 31.34 14.77
CA VAL A 187 -23.23 30.00 14.57
C VAL A 187 -23.58 29.53 13.16
N GLN A 188 -22.56 29.49 12.30
CA GLN A 188 -22.49 28.51 11.23
C GLN A 188 -21.61 27.41 11.82
N ASP A 189 -22.14 26.19 11.89
CA ASP A 189 -21.27 25.03 12.01
C ASP A 189 -20.41 25.01 10.75
N ASP A 190 -19.08 25.04 10.89
CA ASP A 190 -18.19 24.95 9.73
C ASP A 190 -18.48 23.60 9.05
N PRO A 191 -18.96 23.57 7.79
CA PRO A 191 -19.46 22.35 7.15
C PRO A 191 -18.33 21.40 6.74
N ALA A 192 -17.08 21.80 7.00
CA ALA A 192 -15.86 21.12 6.63
C ALA A 192 -15.29 20.31 7.80
N PHE A 193 -14.73 19.14 7.52
CA PHE A 193 -13.97 18.39 8.51
C PHE A 193 -12.59 17.98 7.98
N THR A 194 -11.59 18.00 8.85
CA THR A 194 -10.26 17.44 8.57
C THR A 194 -10.14 16.08 9.24
N ALA A 195 -9.54 15.11 8.55
CA ALA A 195 -9.22 13.81 9.16
C ALA A 195 -8.25 14.00 10.34
N ARG A 196 -8.50 13.35 11.48
CA ARG A 196 -7.58 13.47 12.62
C ARG A 196 -6.43 12.47 12.51
N PRO A 197 -5.19 12.83 12.88
CA PRO A 197 -4.11 11.86 12.98
C PRO A 197 -4.42 10.79 14.04
N LEU A 198 -3.78 9.62 13.88
CA LEU A 198 -3.78 8.57 14.89
C LEU A 198 -3.27 9.08 16.24
N HIS A 199 -3.84 8.52 17.31
CA HIS A 199 -3.47 8.76 18.70
C HIS A 199 -3.12 7.43 19.38
N TYR A 200 -2.14 7.44 20.27
CA TYR A 200 -1.79 6.28 21.09
C TYR A 200 -2.96 5.90 22.00
N GLY A 201 -3.44 4.66 21.88
CA GLY A 201 -4.65 4.16 22.53
C GLY A 201 -5.93 4.29 21.68
N ASP A 202 -5.86 4.74 20.42
CA ASP A 202 -6.96 4.57 19.47
C ASP A 202 -7.28 3.09 19.31
N HIS A 203 -8.56 2.75 19.34
CA HIS A 203 -9.06 1.38 19.16
C HIS A 203 -10.41 1.40 18.44
N MET A 204 -10.66 0.46 17.54
CA MET A 204 -11.96 0.25 16.91
C MET A 204 -12.22 -1.25 16.72
N ASP A 205 -13.35 -1.72 17.24
CA ASP A 205 -13.91 -3.04 16.96
C ASP A 205 -14.91 -2.93 15.80
N PHE A 206 -14.85 -3.87 14.86
CA PHE A 206 -15.71 -3.87 13.68
C PHE A 206 -16.23 -5.28 13.33
N THR A 207 -17.38 -5.32 12.66
CA THR A 207 -17.95 -6.53 12.06
C THR A 207 -17.76 -6.52 10.55
N ILE A 208 -17.53 -7.72 10.00
CA ILE A 208 -17.43 -8.00 8.57
C ILE A 208 -18.63 -8.89 8.21
N THR A 209 -19.55 -8.39 7.39
CA THR A 209 -20.86 -9.04 7.18
C THR A 209 -21.11 -9.56 5.77
N GLU A 210 -20.54 -8.93 4.75
CA GLU A 210 -20.80 -9.23 3.34
C GLU A 210 -19.50 -9.23 2.53
N THR A 211 -18.52 -10.04 2.94
CA THR A 211 -17.27 -10.20 2.18
C THR A 211 -17.37 -11.39 1.22
N THR A 212 -17.11 -11.15 -0.05
CA THR A 212 -17.00 -12.15 -1.11
C THR A 212 -15.82 -11.81 -2.01
N VAL A 213 -14.87 -12.73 -2.12
CA VAL A 213 -13.79 -12.72 -3.11
C VAL A 213 -14.12 -13.82 -4.12
N SER A 214 -14.23 -13.49 -5.40
CA SER A 214 -14.36 -14.49 -6.47
C SER A 214 -13.29 -14.30 -7.54
N ILE A 215 -12.74 -15.42 -7.99
CA ILE A 215 -11.71 -15.53 -9.01
C ILE A 215 -12.24 -16.48 -10.08
N THR A 216 -12.31 -16.01 -11.32
CA THR A 216 -12.72 -16.80 -12.49
C THR A 216 -11.62 -16.75 -13.54
N GLY A 217 -11.31 -17.89 -14.16
CA GLY A 217 -10.26 -18.04 -15.19
C GLY A 217 -9.14 -18.98 -14.76
N ASP A 218 -8.79 -19.96 -15.61
CA ASP A 218 -7.78 -20.99 -15.31
C ASP A 218 -6.34 -20.44 -15.24
N GLU A 219 -6.06 -19.29 -15.88
CA GLU A 219 -4.75 -18.63 -15.82
C GLU A 219 -4.55 -17.92 -14.47
N LEU A 220 -5.50 -17.07 -14.07
CA LEU A 220 -5.49 -16.39 -12.77
C LEU A 220 -5.57 -17.37 -11.58
N ILE A 221 -6.36 -18.45 -11.71
CA ILE A 221 -6.35 -19.57 -10.73
C ILE A 221 -5.05 -20.38 -10.83
N GLY A 222 -4.43 -20.47 -12.00
CA GLY A 222 -3.12 -21.08 -12.19
C GLY A 222 -2.05 -20.44 -11.32
N HIS A 223 -1.90 -19.10 -11.38
CA HIS A 223 -0.98 -18.36 -10.51
C HIS A 223 -1.24 -18.60 -9.02
N LEU A 224 -2.51 -18.65 -8.60
CA LEU A 224 -2.87 -18.95 -7.22
C LEU A 224 -2.55 -20.40 -6.82
N ARG A 225 -2.83 -21.37 -7.70
CA ARG A 225 -2.52 -22.80 -7.49
C ARG A 225 -1.01 -23.00 -7.35
N ASP A 226 -0.23 -22.46 -8.28
CA ASP A 226 1.23 -22.67 -8.33
C ASP A 226 1.93 -22.05 -7.09
N THR A 227 1.24 -21.12 -6.41
CA THR A 227 1.66 -20.49 -5.15
C THR A 227 1.19 -21.24 -3.88
N VAL A 228 -0.01 -21.82 -3.89
CA VAL A 228 -0.68 -22.43 -2.70
C VAL A 228 -0.72 -23.98 -2.78
N SER A 229 -0.06 -24.55 -3.80
CA SER A 229 0.16 -25.99 -3.98
C SER A 229 0.80 -26.62 -2.73
N PRO A 230 0.38 -27.83 -2.30
CA PRO A 230 -0.53 -28.77 -2.97
C PRO A 230 -2.03 -28.52 -2.68
N THR A 231 -2.38 -27.47 -1.95
CA THR A 231 -3.73 -27.31 -1.35
C THR A 231 -4.82 -27.02 -2.38
N LEU A 232 -4.46 -26.38 -3.50
CA LEU A 232 -5.38 -25.97 -4.57
C LEU A 232 -5.15 -26.72 -5.90
N ASP A 233 -4.36 -27.80 -5.91
CA ASP A 233 -3.96 -28.51 -7.14
C ASP A 233 -5.14 -29.00 -8.01
N ASP A 234 -6.23 -29.39 -7.35
CA ASP A 234 -7.48 -29.85 -8.00
C ASP A 234 -8.42 -28.70 -8.40
N VAL A 235 -8.17 -27.45 -7.98
CA VAL A 235 -9.06 -26.29 -8.25
C VAL A 235 -8.81 -25.75 -9.65
N CYS A 236 -9.88 -25.38 -10.36
CA CYS A 236 -9.79 -24.78 -11.70
C CYS A 236 -11.04 -23.98 -12.06
N ASP A 237 -10.97 -23.15 -13.10
CA ASP A 237 -12.00 -22.25 -13.67
C ASP A 237 -12.65 -21.22 -12.72
N GLU A 238 -13.02 -21.58 -11.49
CA GLU A 238 -13.78 -20.74 -10.55
C GLU A 238 -13.42 -21.10 -9.09
N LEU A 239 -13.08 -20.08 -8.30
CA LEU A 239 -12.86 -20.13 -6.85
C LEU A 239 -13.56 -18.93 -6.21
N GLN A 240 -14.38 -19.17 -5.20
CA GLN A 240 -15.07 -18.14 -4.42
C GLN A 240 -14.81 -18.38 -2.92
N ALA A 241 -14.51 -17.30 -2.20
CA ALA A 241 -14.43 -17.29 -0.75
C ALA A 241 -15.43 -16.25 -0.23
N SER A 242 -16.36 -16.68 0.62
CA SER A 242 -17.24 -15.78 1.37
C SER A 242 -16.83 -15.77 2.83
N MET A 243 -16.71 -14.58 3.40
CA MET A 243 -16.13 -14.38 4.73
C MET A 243 -17.08 -13.52 5.58
N THR A 244 -17.26 -13.91 6.84
CA THR A 244 -17.99 -13.10 7.84
C THR A 244 -17.31 -13.22 9.20
N GLY A 245 -17.44 -12.22 10.06
CA GLY A 245 -16.88 -12.28 11.40
C GLY A 245 -16.63 -10.91 12.02
N THR A 246 -15.57 -10.83 12.82
CA THR A 246 -15.18 -9.63 13.55
C THR A 246 -13.71 -9.31 13.37
N GLY A 247 -13.34 -8.05 13.56
CA GLY A 247 -11.96 -7.64 13.71
C GLY A 247 -11.81 -6.46 14.66
N SER A 248 -10.56 -6.13 14.97
CA SER A 248 -10.23 -4.94 15.73
C SER A 248 -8.95 -4.32 15.19
N ILE A 249 -8.88 -2.99 15.22
CA ILE A 249 -7.68 -2.22 14.91
C ILE A 249 -7.34 -1.33 16.10
N ALA A 250 -6.08 -1.34 16.53
CA ALA A 250 -5.62 -0.62 17.70
C ALA A 250 -4.24 0.00 17.49
N ILE A 251 -4.03 1.21 18.01
CA ILE A 251 -2.72 1.84 18.13
C ILE A 251 -2.23 1.64 19.55
N ARG A 252 -1.19 0.81 19.73
CA ARG A 252 -0.66 0.53 21.06
C ARG A 252 -0.06 1.81 21.67
N LYS A 253 -0.37 2.05 22.95
CA LYS A 253 0.31 3.03 23.78
C LYS A 253 1.48 2.36 24.51
N GLY A 254 2.70 2.56 24.01
CA GLY A 254 3.93 2.17 24.68
C GLY A 254 4.16 2.94 25.98
N GLY A 255 4.85 2.31 26.93
CA GLY A 255 5.25 2.91 28.21
C GLY A 255 6.74 3.26 28.26
N PRO A 256 7.25 3.76 29.41
CA PRO A 256 8.65 4.17 29.53
C PRO A 256 9.70 3.07 29.28
N GLY A 257 9.31 1.80 29.39
CA GLY A 257 10.17 0.66 29.07
C GLY A 257 10.23 0.28 27.59
N ASP A 258 9.34 0.84 26.76
CA ASP A 258 9.34 0.67 25.30
C ASP A 258 10.25 1.71 24.59
N ILE A 259 10.82 2.66 25.32
CA ILE A 259 11.73 3.70 24.85
C ILE A 259 13.16 3.33 25.27
N THR A 260 14.03 3.03 24.32
CA THR A 260 15.37 2.50 24.63
C THR A 260 16.41 3.57 24.90
N HIS A 261 16.22 4.79 24.39
CA HIS A 261 17.15 5.90 24.57
C HIS A 261 16.63 6.96 25.56
N GLY A 262 17.36 7.17 26.66
CA GLY A 262 16.90 7.94 27.82
C GLY A 262 16.73 9.45 27.64
N LEU A 263 17.03 10.02 26.46
CA LEU A 263 16.66 11.41 26.15
C LEU A 263 15.27 11.54 25.53
N ASP A 264 14.69 10.44 25.06
CA ASP A 264 13.45 10.42 24.26
C ASP A 264 12.22 10.05 25.10
N THR A 265 12.34 10.13 26.43
CA THR A 265 11.30 9.76 27.40
C THR A 265 10.02 10.60 27.33
N ASP A 266 10.06 11.75 26.64
CA ASP A 266 8.90 12.58 26.34
C ASP A 266 8.05 12.06 25.17
N LEU A 267 8.56 11.10 24.40
CA LEU A 267 7.86 10.42 23.31
C LEU A 267 7.04 9.21 23.79
N GLU A 268 6.50 9.30 25.02
CA GLU A 268 5.63 8.27 25.61
C GLU A 268 4.45 7.96 24.67
N GLY A 269 4.13 6.67 24.54
CA GLY A 269 3.22 6.13 23.55
C GLY A 269 3.94 5.41 22.40
N ALA A 270 5.13 5.87 21.99
CA ALA A 270 5.94 5.17 20.99
C ALA A 270 6.49 3.84 21.50
N VAL A 271 6.87 2.95 20.57
CA VAL A 271 7.43 1.62 20.85
C VAL A 271 8.70 1.41 20.03
N SER A 272 9.76 0.89 20.65
CA SER A 272 10.96 0.45 19.94
C SER A 272 10.71 -0.79 19.08
N ALA A 273 11.12 -0.74 17.82
CA ALA A 273 11.12 -1.89 16.91
C ALA A 273 12.41 -1.91 16.09
N ARG A 274 12.89 -3.11 15.76
CA ARG A 274 14.12 -3.29 14.96
C ARG A 274 13.83 -3.40 13.46
N ASP A 275 14.72 -2.83 12.65
CA ASP A 275 14.72 -2.93 11.19
C ASP A 275 15.43 -4.21 10.66
N ALA A 276 15.52 -4.33 9.33
CA ALA A 276 16.20 -5.44 8.64
C ALA A 276 17.70 -5.59 8.99
N TYR A 277 18.31 -4.57 9.60
CA TYR A 277 19.69 -4.59 10.07
C TYR A 277 19.78 -4.73 11.59
N GLY A 278 18.66 -4.98 12.29
CA GLY A 278 18.59 -5.06 13.74
C GLY A 278 18.76 -3.73 14.47
N ARG A 279 18.70 -2.59 13.76
CA ARG A 279 18.81 -1.26 14.37
C ARG A 279 17.48 -0.85 14.96
N GLU A 280 17.49 -0.23 16.13
CA GLU A 280 16.27 0.18 16.82
C GLU A 280 15.72 1.50 16.26
N HIS A 281 14.40 1.57 16.13
CA HIS A 281 13.63 2.75 15.74
C HIS A 281 12.49 2.97 16.70
N LEU A 282 12.17 4.22 17.05
CA LEU A 282 10.91 4.54 17.72
C LEU A 282 9.79 4.57 16.69
N THR A 283 8.71 3.84 16.99
CA THR A 283 7.63 3.56 16.04
C THR A 283 6.25 3.69 16.67
N VAL A 284 5.22 3.79 15.82
CA VAL A 284 3.82 3.55 16.17
C VAL A 284 3.51 2.09 15.86
N GLU A 285 3.17 1.30 16.89
CA GLU A 285 2.71 -0.08 16.73
C GLU A 285 1.19 -0.11 16.48
N GLN A 286 0.79 -0.43 15.25
CA GLN A 286 -0.57 -0.76 14.89
C GLN A 286 -0.79 -2.27 15.01
N ILE A 287 -1.89 -2.66 15.65
CA ILE A 287 -2.31 -4.05 15.82
C ILE A 287 -3.66 -4.22 15.11
N LEU A 288 -3.73 -5.09 14.12
CA LEU A 288 -4.94 -5.48 13.41
C LEU A 288 -5.23 -6.95 13.71
N THR A 289 -6.46 -7.27 14.10
CA THR A 289 -6.90 -8.65 14.36
C THR A 289 -8.14 -8.98 13.55
N HIS A 290 -8.27 -10.22 13.10
CA HIS A 290 -9.52 -10.75 12.54
C HIS A 290 -9.84 -12.12 13.13
N ASP A 291 -11.13 -12.40 13.26
CA ASP A 291 -11.70 -13.70 13.60
C ASP A 291 -12.87 -13.94 12.64
N LEU A 292 -12.65 -14.76 11.61
CA LEU A 292 -13.49 -14.88 10.42
C LEU A 292 -13.91 -16.33 10.16
N SER A 293 -15.21 -16.55 9.98
CA SER A 293 -15.75 -17.76 9.36
C SER A 293 -15.63 -17.62 7.85
N ILE A 294 -15.06 -18.63 7.18
CA ILE A 294 -14.85 -18.67 5.73
C ILE A 294 -15.57 -19.88 5.13
N ASP A 295 -16.46 -19.61 4.19
CA ASP A 295 -17.04 -20.60 3.30
C ASP A 295 -16.34 -20.51 1.94
N LEU A 296 -15.75 -21.62 1.49
CA LEU A 296 -15.00 -21.74 0.25
C LEU A 296 -15.79 -22.59 -0.76
N GLU A 297 -15.98 -22.08 -1.97
CA GLU A 297 -16.61 -22.78 -3.09
C GLU A 297 -15.70 -22.76 -4.32
N GLY A 298 -15.76 -23.79 -5.17
CA GLY A 298 -15.02 -23.78 -6.43
C GLY A 298 -15.30 -25.00 -7.29
N LYS A 299 -14.68 -25.08 -8.47
CA LYS A 299 -14.75 -26.28 -9.32
C LYS A 299 -13.53 -27.17 -9.13
N VAL A 300 -13.71 -28.48 -9.32
CA VAL A 300 -12.61 -29.46 -9.38
C VAL A 300 -12.29 -29.89 -10.81
N ARG A 301 -11.01 -30.09 -11.08
CA ARG A 301 -10.46 -30.70 -12.29
C ARG A 301 -10.60 -32.23 -12.20
N ASN A 302 -11.14 -32.86 -13.25
CA ASN A 302 -11.33 -34.31 -13.32
C ASN A 302 -10.86 -34.82 -14.69
N GLU A 303 -9.94 -35.79 -14.70
CA GLU A 303 -9.29 -36.31 -15.92
C GLU A 303 -8.76 -35.20 -16.86
N GLY A 304 -8.26 -34.09 -16.29
CA GLY A 304 -7.73 -32.94 -17.04
C GLY A 304 -8.78 -31.98 -17.62
N THR A 305 -10.06 -32.14 -17.28
CA THR A 305 -11.14 -31.21 -17.65
C THR A 305 -11.79 -30.63 -16.41
N CYS A 306 -12.09 -29.33 -16.37
CA CYS A 306 -12.87 -28.76 -15.27
C CYS A 306 -14.28 -29.35 -15.24
N SER A 307 -14.68 -29.84 -14.07
CA SER A 307 -15.96 -30.50 -13.90
C SER A 307 -17.04 -29.49 -13.55
N ASN A 308 -18.25 -29.70 -14.08
CA ASN A 308 -19.44 -28.92 -13.68
C ASN A 308 -19.94 -29.27 -12.26
N THR A 309 -19.18 -30.08 -11.49
CA THR A 309 -19.49 -30.39 -10.10
C THR A 309 -18.54 -29.56 -9.24
N GLY A 310 -19.11 -28.57 -8.56
CA GLY A 310 -18.38 -27.78 -7.58
C GLY A 310 -18.11 -28.55 -6.29
N TRP A 311 -17.16 -28.05 -5.52
CA TRP A 311 -16.96 -28.38 -4.12
C TRP A 311 -17.36 -27.16 -3.27
N ILE A 312 -17.78 -27.43 -2.04
CA ILE A 312 -18.10 -26.43 -1.01
C ILE A 312 -17.45 -26.94 0.29
N ARG A 313 -16.64 -26.12 0.94
CA ARG A 313 -16.14 -26.32 2.30
C ARG A 313 -16.63 -25.17 3.15
N GLN A 314 -17.58 -25.46 4.03
CA GLN A 314 -18.09 -24.52 5.03
C GLN A 314 -17.42 -24.78 6.38
N ASP A 315 -17.71 -23.95 7.37
CA ASP A 315 -17.22 -24.12 8.76
C ASP A 315 -15.68 -24.12 8.85
N ASN A 316 -14.99 -23.28 8.06
CA ASN A 316 -13.55 -23.03 8.25
C ASN A 316 -13.35 -21.73 9.05
N ASP A 317 -12.46 -21.75 10.03
CA ASP A 317 -12.16 -20.59 10.89
C ASP A 317 -10.79 -19.99 10.53
N LEU A 318 -10.71 -18.67 10.37
CA LEU A 318 -9.48 -17.92 10.16
C LEU A 318 -9.32 -16.85 11.25
N THR A 319 -8.38 -17.07 12.16
CA THR A 319 -7.90 -16.04 13.07
C THR A 319 -6.61 -15.45 12.53
N SER A 320 -6.50 -14.12 12.48
CA SER A 320 -5.26 -13.42 12.13
C SER A 320 -4.92 -12.32 13.11
N VAL A 321 -3.62 -12.09 13.32
CA VAL A 321 -3.08 -10.96 14.07
C VAL A 321 -1.90 -10.41 13.26
N SER A 322 -2.02 -9.17 12.77
CA SER A 322 -0.95 -8.44 12.13
C SER A 322 -0.52 -7.28 13.00
N LYS A 323 0.78 -7.15 13.23
CA LYS A 323 1.41 -6.01 13.89
C LYS A 323 2.27 -5.28 12.88
N SER A 324 2.11 -3.98 12.77
CA SER A 324 2.94 -3.14 11.91
C SER A 324 3.55 -1.98 12.71
N TRP A 325 4.84 -1.74 12.50
CA TRP A 325 5.59 -0.69 13.19
C TRP A 325 6.02 0.36 12.17
N LYS A 326 5.36 1.52 12.16
CA LYS A 326 5.67 2.69 11.32
C LYS A 326 6.60 3.65 12.10
N GLU A 327 7.75 4.03 11.55
CA GLU A 327 8.76 4.89 12.18
C GLU A 327 8.27 6.35 12.35
N ILE A 328 8.51 6.97 13.52
CA ILE A 328 7.86 8.25 13.85
C ILE A 328 8.35 9.44 13.01
N THR A 329 9.61 9.48 12.59
CA THR A 329 10.20 10.63 11.87
C THR A 329 9.78 10.67 10.40
N GLY A 330 9.94 9.55 9.70
CA GLY A 330 9.79 9.38 8.26
C GLY A 330 8.52 8.63 7.84
N LYS A 331 7.72 8.14 8.79
CA LYS A 331 6.45 7.40 8.57
C LYS A 331 6.56 6.08 7.79
N SER A 332 7.77 5.58 7.55
CA SER A 332 8.00 4.32 6.83
C SER A 332 7.74 3.10 7.71
N THR A 333 7.21 2.03 7.13
CA THR A 333 7.08 0.74 7.82
C THR A 333 8.47 0.13 8.05
N VAL A 334 8.84 -0.06 9.32
CA VAL A 334 10.09 -0.71 9.74
C VAL A 334 9.94 -2.23 9.64
N ARG A 335 8.83 -2.74 10.16
CA ARG A 335 8.54 -4.17 10.30
C ARG A 335 7.03 -4.41 10.24
N THR A 336 6.64 -5.57 9.73
CA THR A 336 5.30 -6.15 9.89
C THR A 336 5.43 -7.62 10.31
N ASP A 337 4.69 -8.04 11.34
CA ASP A 337 4.66 -9.41 11.89
C ASP A 337 3.21 -9.90 11.83
N THR A 338 2.94 -10.81 10.89
CA THR A 338 1.60 -11.31 10.62
C THR A 338 1.52 -12.79 10.94
N GLN A 339 0.63 -13.13 11.86
CA GLN A 339 0.33 -14.50 12.29
C GLN A 339 -1.08 -14.86 11.85
N VAL A 340 -1.22 -16.04 11.25
CA VAL A 340 -2.47 -16.55 10.67
C VAL A 340 -2.67 -17.98 11.13
N SER A 341 -3.85 -18.27 11.67
CA SER A 341 -4.28 -19.58 12.11
C SER A 341 -5.55 -19.94 11.35
N PHE A 342 -5.44 -20.86 10.40
CA PHE A 342 -6.57 -21.41 9.66
C PHE A 342 -6.94 -22.78 10.23
N THR A 343 -8.22 -23.01 10.51
CA THR A 343 -8.76 -24.33 10.89
C THR A 343 -9.74 -24.75 9.83
N ASP A 344 -9.50 -25.89 9.19
CA ASP A 344 -10.41 -26.42 8.16
C ASP A 344 -11.66 -27.08 8.77
N SER A 345 -12.64 -27.36 7.89
CA SER A 345 -13.89 -28.06 8.23
C SER A 345 -13.72 -29.43 8.89
N ASP A 346 -12.55 -30.07 8.74
CA ASP A 346 -12.21 -31.37 9.36
C ASP A 346 -11.57 -31.19 10.76
N GLY A 347 -11.36 -29.94 11.20
CA GLY A 347 -10.76 -29.56 12.47
C GLY A 347 -9.23 -29.57 12.46
N VAL A 348 -8.60 -29.56 11.29
CA VAL A 348 -7.14 -29.50 11.13
C VAL A 348 -6.70 -28.04 11.13
N ARG A 349 -5.93 -27.67 12.16
CA ARG A 349 -5.34 -26.35 12.30
C ARG A 349 -3.99 -26.27 11.58
N SER A 350 -3.82 -25.21 10.79
CA SER A 350 -2.59 -24.79 10.12
C SER A 350 -2.21 -23.39 10.59
N ASP A 351 -1.02 -23.25 11.17
CA ASP A 351 -0.48 -21.98 11.64
C ASP A 351 0.63 -21.49 10.70
N ALA A 352 0.57 -20.21 10.32
CA ALA A 352 1.59 -19.52 9.52
C ALA A 352 1.99 -18.21 10.20
N ARG A 353 3.28 -17.86 10.12
CA ARG A 353 3.80 -16.55 10.54
C ARG A 353 4.73 -16.02 9.47
N SER A 354 4.56 -14.75 9.12
CA SER A 354 5.54 -13.99 8.33
C SER A 354 6.04 -12.79 9.13
N VAL A 355 7.31 -12.48 8.97
CA VAL A 355 7.92 -11.24 9.43
C VAL A 355 8.60 -10.58 8.23
N ILE A 356 8.16 -9.36 7.92
CA ILE A 356 8.63 -8.55 6.79
C ILE A 356 9.30 -7.31 7.37
N TYR A 357 10.36 -6.83 6.73
CA TYR A 357 11.03 -5.58 7.08
C TYR A 357 10.94 -4.62 5.89
N GLY A 358 10.70 -3.32 6.15
CA GLY A 358 10.51 -2.33 5.09
C GLY A 358 9.19 -2.50 4.32
N THR A 359 9.17 -1.92 3.12
CA THR A 359 8.05 -1.96 2.15
C THR A 359 8.24 -3.01 1.05
N GLU A 360 9.35 -3.75 1.07
CA GLU A 360 9.65 -4.81 0.10
C GLU A 360 8.92 -6.10 0.52
N GLY A 361 7.65 -6.18 0.12
CA GLY A 361 6.83 -7.37 0.31
C GLY A 361 7.40 -8.60 -0.43
N PHE A 362 6.99 -9.78 0.04
CA PHE A 362 7.24 -11.11 -0.56
C PHE A 362 7.29 -11.08 -2.10
N GLY A 363 8.09 -11.92 -2.77
CA GLY A 363 8.22 -11.94 -4.24
C GLY A 363 6.91 -12.10 -5.03
N VAL A 364 6.60 -13.28 -5.58
CA VAL A 364 5.45 -13.47 -6.50
C VAL A 364 4.08 -13.22 -5.81
N LEU A 365 4.03 -13.21 -4.47
CA LEU A 365 2.84 -12.86 -3.69
C LEU A 365 2.71 -11.37 -3.33
N GLY A 366 3.78 -10.58 -3.41
CA GLY A 366 3.79 -9.19 -2.93
C GLY A 366 2.91 -8.26 -3.75
N ASP A 367 2.72 -8.59 -5.04
CA ASP A 367 1.87 -7.81 -5.93
C ASP A 367 0.35 -8.06 -5.65
N LEU A 368 -0.02 -9.25 -5.17
CA LEU A 368 -1.43 -9.64 -4.92
C LEU A 368 -1.86 -9.61 -3.45
N ALA A 369 -0.95 -9.82 -2.50
CA ALA A 369 -1.29 -9.81 -1.07
C ALA A 369 -1.87 -8.47 -0.59
N PRO A 370 -1.39 -7.28 -1.03
CA PRO A 370 -2.05 -6.02 -0.76
C PRO A 370 -3.48 -5.99 -1.31
N ILE A 371 -3.71 -6.44 -2.56
CA ILE A 371 -5.05 -6.43 -3.18
C ILE A 371 -6.04 -7.30 -2.39
N LEU A 372 -5.61 -8.47 -1.92
CA LEU A 372 -6.48 -9.42 -1.20
C LEU A 372 -6.70 -9.03 0.28
N THR A 373 -5.78 -8.30 0.91
CA THR A 373 -5.86 -7.92 2.33
C THR A 373 -6.28 -6.47 2.58
N PHE A 374 -6.12 -5.58 1.60
CA PHE A 374 -6.53 -4.18 1.67
C PHE A 374 -8.00 -3.99 2.05
N PRO A 375 -8.98 -4.75 1.47
CA PRO A 375 -10.39 -4.62 1.85
C PRO A 375 -10.64 -4.92 3.34
N LEU A 376 -9.87 -5.86 3.91
CA LEU A 376 -10.00 -6.31 5.31
C LEU A 376 -9.49 -5.27 6.32
N THR A 377 -8.81 -4.20 5.88
CA THR A 377 -8.27 -3.16 6.75
C THR A 377 -9.08 -1.86 6.65
N PRO A 378 -9.52 -1.25 7.77
CA PRO A 378 -10.10 0.10 7.74
C PRO A 378 -9.10 1.14 7.22
N ILE A 379 -9.53 2.02 6.32
CA ILE A 379 -8.69 3.10 5.81
C ILE A 379 -8.31 4.08 6.93
N GLU A 380 -7.00 4.34 7.11
CA GLU A 380 -6.48 5.41 7.96
C GLU A 380 -6.78 6.77 7.30
N LEU A 381 -7.74 7.53 7.85
CA LEU A 381 -8.29 8.71 7.18
C LEU A 381 -7.26 9.83 7.01
N HIS A 382 -6.37 10.04 7.99
CA HIS A 382 -5.33 11.07 7.90
C HIS A 382 -4.16 10.68 6.98
N ASP A 383 -3.87 9.39 6.83
CA ASP A 383 -2.88 8.91 5.86
C ASP A 383 -3.39 9.07 4.42
N PHE A 384 -4.70 8.90 4.20
CA PHE A 384 -5.33 9.04 2.88
C PHE A 384 -5.65 10.50 2.48
N PHE A 385 -6.27 11.28 3.37
CA PHE A 385 -6.70 12.66 3.09
C PHE A 385 -5.69 13.73 3.54
N GLY A 386 -4.73 13.39 4.40
CA GLY A 386 -3.81 14.36 5.00
C GLY A 386 -4.54 15.42 5.83
N ASP A 387 -4.03 16.64 5.79
CA ASP A 387 -4.62 17.82 6.45
C ASP A 387 -5.67 18.54 5.57
N GLU A 388 -6.14 17.93 4.48
CA GLU A 388 -7.19 18.51 3.62
C GLU A 388 -8.52 18.65 4.40
N SER A 389 -9.26 19.71 4.11
CA SER A 389 -10.51 20.06 4.76
C SER A 389 -11.66 19.68 3.84
N LEU A 390 -12.42 18.65 4.19
CA LEU A 390 -13.41 18.00 3.34
C LEU A 390 -14.80 18.61 3.53
N GLU A 391 -15.37 19.20 2.47
CA GLU A 391 -16.72 19.78 2.44
C GLU A 391 -17.71 18.96 1.59
N GLY A 392 -19.01 19.05 1.92
CA GLY A 392 -20.09 18.43 1.14
C GLY A 392 -20.13 18.95 -0.31
N GLY A 393 -20.03 18.04 -1.28
CA GLY A 393 -19.97 18.35 -2.71
C GLY A 393 -18.56 18.59 -3.28
N GLU A 394 -17.51 18.46 -2.46
CA GLU A 394 -16.12 18.61 -2.89
C GLU A 394 -15.59 17.35 -3.59
N THR A 395 -14.70 17.53 -4.57
CA THR A 395 -14.06 16.42 -5.27
C THR A 395 -12.54 16.57 -5.33
N SER A 396 -11.82 15.46 -5.31
CA SER A 396 -10.36 15.40 -5.52
C SER A 396 -9.84 16.14 -6.77
N ASN A 397 -10.66 16.40 -7.79
CA ASN A 397 -10.25 17.13 -8.99
C ASN A 397 -10.13 18.65 -8.74
N ASP A 398 -10.75 19.16 -7.68
CA ASP A 398 -10.71 20.57 -7.29
C ASP A 398 -9.38 20.92 -6.58
N HIS A 399 -8.66 19.92 -6.07
CA HIS A 399 -7.37 20.06 -5.39
C HIS A 399 -6.20 19.97 -6.38
N ILE A 400 -5.58 21.12 -6.68
CA ILE A 400 -4.44 21.25 -7.61
C ILE A 400 -3.23 20.36 -7.22
N ASN A 401 -3.13 19.98 -5.94
CA ASN A 401 -2.04 19.15 -5.41
C ASN A 401 -2.33 17.63 -5.45
N TRP A 402 -3.54 17.21 -5.83
CA TRP A 402 -3.94 15.80 -5.77
C TRP A 402 -3.37 15.01 -6.96
N ASN A 403 -2.26 14.29 -6.72
CA ASN A 403 -1.53 13.52 -7.72
C ASN A 403 -1.53 12.01 -7.39
N SER A 404 -2.72 11.45 -7.16
CA SER A 404 -2.99 10.00 -7.08
C SER A 404 -3.73 9.53 -8.34
N ASP A 405 -3.91 8.22 -8.54
CA ASP A 405 -4.91 7.67 -9.48
C ASP A 405 -6.25 7.36 -8.80
N TRP A 406 -6.27 7.32 -7.47
CA TRP A 406 -7.49 7.35 -6.68
C TRP A 406 -8.11 8.74 -6.73
N ARG A 407 -9.43 8.81 -6.91
CA ARG A 407 -10.26 10.01 -6.87
C ARG A 407 -11.27 9.85 -5.75
N TRP A 408 -11.77 10.96 -5.24
CA TRP A 408 -12.83 10.96 -4.24
C TRP A 408 -13.85 12.09 -4.47
N GLU A 409 -15.06 11.87 -3.96
CA GLU A 409 -16.22 12.76 -3.95
C GLU A 409 -16.87 12.70 -2.56
N VAL A 410 -17.02 13.84 -1.90
CA VAL A 410 -17.65 13.97 -0.57
C VAL A 410 -19.12 14.35 -0.76
N PHE A 411 -20.03 13.66 -0.09
CA PHE A 411 -21.46 13.97 -0.12
C PHE A 411 -21.90 14.78 1.09
N ASP A 412 -23.09 15.38 1.01
CA ASP A 412 -23.73 16.08 2.13
C ASP A 412 -23.82 15.19 3.38
N GLU A 413 -23.65 15.79 4.56
CA GLU A 413 -23.74 15.09 5.85
C GLU A 413 -25.12 14.44 6.03
N ILE A 414 -25.13 13.17 6.45
CA ILE A 414 -26.34 12.40 6.73
C ILE A 414 -26.38 11.95 8.20
N ASN A 415 -27.59 11.88 8.76
CA ASN A 415 -27.80 11.30 10.08
C ASN A 415 -28.14 9.81 9.96
N THR A 416 -27.27 8.94 10.47
CA THR A 416 -27.45 7.49 10.51
C THR A 416 -27.96 7.02 11.87
N ALA A 417 -28.81 6.00 11.87
CA ALA A 417 -29.39 5.46 13.10
C ALA A 417 -28.38 4.81 14.07
N MET A 418 -27.18 4.43 13.59
CA MET A 418 -26.14 3.78 14.40
C MET A 418 -25.02 4.72 14.84
N HIS A 419 -24.50 5.59 13.95
CA HIS A 419 -23.30 6.38 14.23
C HIS A 419 -23.59 7.87 14.45
N GLY A 420 -24.82 8.33 14.14
CA GLY A 420 -25.22 9.73 14.15
C GLY A 420 -24.85 10.43 12.84
N LEU A 421 -24.47 11.70 12.95
CA LEU A 421 -24.00 12.52 11.82
C LEU A 421 -22.69 11.96 11.25
N VAL A 422 -22.69 11.71 9.94
CA VAL A 422 -21.56 11.20 9.17
C VAL A 422 -21.53 11.79 7.76
N TYR A 423 -20.34 11.94 7.21
CA TYR A 423 -20.10 12.32 5.82
C TYR A 423 -19.89 11.06 4.99
N PRO A 424 -20.74 10.76 3.99
CA PRO A 424 -20.47 9.73 3.01
C PRO A 424 -19.39 10.24 2.04
N ILE A 425 -18.40 9.41 1.74
CA ILE A 425 -17.36 9.71 0.74
C ILE A 425 -17.21 8.51 -0.18
N ARG A 426 -17.27 8.74 -1.49
CA ARG A 426 -16.93 7.75 -2.50
C ARG A 426 -15.49 7.93 -2.91
N ILE A 427 -14.68 6.89 -2.75
CA ILE A 427 -13.31 6.79 -3.26
C ILE A 427 -13.33 5.83 -4.45
N PHE A 428 -12.66 6.14 -5.55
CA PHE A 428 -12.63 5.27 -6.74
C PHE A 428 -11.32 5.38 -7.52
N HIS A 429 -10.87 4.29 -8.13
CA HIS A 429 -9.64 4.28 -8.94
C HIS A 429 -9.95 4.67 -10.39
N PHE A 430 -9.41 5.80 -10.85
CA PHE A 430 -9.73 6.37 -12.17
C PHE A 430 -9.32 5.46 -13.33
N GLU A 431 -8.09 4.95 -13.31
CA GLU A 431 -7.55 4.13 -14.41
C GLU A 431 -8.21 2.75 -14.51
N ILE A 432 -8.38 2.01 -13.40
CA ILE A 432 -9.17 0.75 -13.38
C ILE A 432 -10.58 1.00 -13.92
N GLY A 433 -11.26 2.05 -13.43
CA GLY A 433 -12.59 2.47 -13.86
C GLY A 433 -12.74 2.80 -15.35
N ARG A 434 -11.63 3.11 -16.04
CA ARG A 434 -11.61 3.35 -17.49
C ARG A 434 -11.29 2.09 -18.31
N CYS A 435 -10.57 1.13 -17.72
CA CYS A 435 -9.82 0.14 -18.50
C CYS A 435 -9.96 -1.32 -18.12
N LEU A 436 -10.28 -1.66 -16.87
CA LEU A 436 -10.27 -3.05 -16.40
C LEU A 436 -11.51 -3.41 -15.57
N GLY A 437 -12.50 -2.52 -15.45
CA GLY A 437 -13.69 -2.74 -14.62
C GLY A 437 -13.93 -1.55 -13.70
N HIS A 438 -13.91 -1.76 -12.39
CA HIS A 438 -14.03 -0.69 -11.39
C HIS A 438 -13.33 -1.05 -10.08
N ALA A 439 -12.92 -0.04 -9.31
CA ALA A 439 -12.51 -0.21 -7.93
C ALA A 439 -13.07 0.98 -7.15
N ILE A 440 -14.05 0.72 -6.30
CA ILE A 440 -14.86 1.70 -5.58
C ILE A 440 -14.83 1.35 -4.09
N ILE A 441 -14.72 2.36 -3.25
CA ILE A 441 -14.78 2.25 -1.80
C ILE A 441 -15.69 3.37 -1.29
N ASP A 442 -16.89 3.01 -0.84
CA ASP A 442 -17.82 3.96 -0.23
C ASP A 442 -17.63 3.90 1.29
N ILE A 443 -17.15 5.00 1.88
CA ILE A 443 -16.92 5.13 3.32
C ILE A 443 -17.92 6.09 3.97
N GLN A 444 -18.21 5.87 5.25
CA GLN A 444 -18.91 6.83 6.11
C GLN A 444 -17.93 7.31 7.17
N VAL A 445 -17.71 8.63 7.22
CA VAL A 445 -16.73 9.25 8.12
C VAL A 445 -17.44 10.07 9.18
N LYS A 446 -17.03 9.87 10.43
CA LYS A 446 -17.48 10.65 11.57
C LYS A 446 -16.39 11.63 11.98
N GLN A 447 -16.74 12.90 12.19
CA GLN A 447 -15.79 13.92 12.63
C GLN A 447 -15.10 13.48 13.93
N GLY A 448 -13.76 13.58 13.96
CA GLY A 448 -12.96 13.12 15.11
C GLY A 448 -12.78 11.61 15.23
N SER A 449 -13.08 10.82 14.19
CA SER A 449 -12.64 9.43 14.04
C SER A 449 -11.36 9.35 13.18
N PRO A 450 -10.42 8.42 13.43
CA PRO A 450 -9.25 8.20 12.58
C PRO A 450 -9.51 7.15 11.48
N TRP A 451 -10.58 6.38 11.61
CA TRP A 451 -11.04 5.34 10.68
C TRP A 451 -12.52 5.57 10.32
N PRO A 452 -12.99 5.10 9.15
CA PRO A 452 -14.40 5.20 8.80
C PRO A 452 -15.28 4.32 9.70
N VAL A 453 -16.48 4.80 10.03
CA VAL A 453 -17.46 4.04 10.83
C VAL A 453 -18.16 2.96 10.01
N LYS A 454 -18.11 3.08 8.67
CA LYS A 454 -18.54 2.07 7.72
C LYS A 454 -17.66 2.15 6.47
N GLN A 455 -17.27 1.01 5.91
CA GLN A 455 -16.48 0.90 4.69
C GLN A 455 -17.08 -0.21 3.82
N GLU A 456 -17.56 0.15 2.63
CA GLU A 456 -18.04 -0.76 1.60
C GLU A 456 -17.02 -0.77 0.45
N VAL A 457 -16.50 -1.93 0.08
CA VAL A 457 -15.53 -2.11 -1.02
C VAL A 457 -16.20 -2.90 -2.13
N ASP A 458 -16.10 -2.42 -3.37
CA ASP A 458 -16.55 -3.09 -4.59
C ASP A 458 -15.46 -2.94 -5.65
N ILE A 459 -14.74 -4.03 -5.94
CA ILE A 459 -13.65 -4.09 -6.90
C ILE A 459 -13.96 -5.19 -7.90
N VAL A 460 -13.92 -4.87 -9.19
CA VAL A 460 -13.94 -5.83 -10.30
C VAL A 460 -12.79 -5.50 -11.25
N ILE A 461 -11.89 -6.46 -11.43
CA ILE A 461 -10.79 -6.41 -12.40
C ILE A 461 -11.00 -7.55 -13.38
N ASP A 462 -11.25 -7.20 -14.64
CA ASP A 462 -11.55 -8.11 -15.74
C ASP A 462 -10.91 -7.58 -17.02
N LYS A 463 -10.07 -8.43 -17.63
CA LYS A 463 -9.33 -8.11 -18.85
C LYS A 463 -10.22 -8.05 -20.09
N ASP A 464 -11.34 -8.77 -20.12
CA ASP A 464 -12.31 -8.74 -21.23
C ASP A 464 -13.12 -7.43 -21.25
N LEU A 465 -13.02 -6.60 -20.21
CA LEU A 465 -13.62 -5.26 -20.15
C LEU A 465 -12.70 -4.16 -20.74
N GLU A 466 -11.55 -4.50 -21.35
CA GLU A 466 -10.62 -3.53 -21.92
C GLU A 466 -11.29 -2.61 -22.98
N THR A 467 -11.18 -1.30 -22.77
CA THR A 467 -11.71 -0.29 -23.70
C THR A 467 -10.63 0.21 -24.66
N SER A 468 -11.03 0.73 -25.83
CA SER A 468 -10.07 1.16 -26.88
C SER A 468 -9.15 2.33 -26.48
N ASP A 469 -9.44 2.99 -25.36
CA ASP A 469 -8.72 4.16 -24.87
C ASP A 469 -7.56 3.78 -23.91
N CYS A 470 -7.38 2.49 -23.62
CA CYS A 470 -6.40 1.96 -22.65
C CYS A 470 -4.96 1.85 -23.17
N ASN A 471 -4.73 2.31 -24.40
CA ASN A 471 -3.50 2.23 -25.19
C ASN A 471 -2.26 2.96 -24.60
N PHE A 472 -2.31 3.41 -23.34
CA PHE A 472 -1.19 3.99 -22.58
C PHE A 472 -0.78 3.15 -21.35
N PHE A 473 -1.74 2.57 -20.62
CA PHE A 473 -1.44 1.61 -19.54
C PHE A 473 -0.77 0.34 -20.07
N VAL A 474 -1.08 0.04 -21.34
CA VAL A 474 -0.57 -1.08 -22.12
C VAL A 474 0.68 -0.66 -22.90
N SER A 475 1.73 -0.27 -22.19
CA SER A 475 3.09 -0.34 -22.76
C SER A 475 3.47 -1.81 -22.96
N ALA A 476 4.46 -2.10 -23.82
CA ALA A 476 4.68 -3.46 -24.34
C ALA A 476 5.11 -4.54 -23.30
N GLY A 477 5.26 -4.18 -22.01
CA GLY A 477 5.43 -5.14 -20.91
C GLY A 477 4.12 -5.51 -20.18
N THR A 478 3.17 -4.59 -20.03
CA THR A 478 2.00 -4.79 -19.14
C THR A 478 0.95 -5.74 -19.71
N GLN A 479 0.80 -5.83 -21.03
CA GLN A 479 -0.18 -6.72 -21.68
C GLN A 479 0.11 -8.21 -21.48
N ALA A 480 1.32 -8.55 -21.04
CA ALA A 480 1.77 -9.91 -20.73
C ALA A 480 1.73 -10.24 -19.23
N ALA A 481 1.34 -9.29 -18.36
CA ALA A 481 1.43 -9.44 -16.90
C ALA A 481 0.07 -9.61 -16.18
N LEU A 482 -1.03 -9.20 -16.82
CA LEU A 482 -2.39 -9.45 -16.31
C LEU A 482 -2.93 -10.75 -16.92
N PRO A 483 -3.11 -11.84 -16.15
CA PRO A 483 -3.62 -13.11 -16.65
C PRO A 483 -5.08 -13.00 -17.08
N ASP A 484 -5.52 -13.87 -17.99
CA ASP A 484 -6.91 -13.95 -18.44
C ASP A 484 -7.82 -14.42 -17.29
N GLY A 485 -8.83 -13.61 -16.96
CA GLY A 485 -9.79 -13.89 -15.89
C GLY A 485 -10.48 -12.65 -15.32
N THR A 486 -11.34 -12.91 -14.35
CA THR A 486 -12.09 -11.92 -13.58
C THR A 486 -11.76 -12.09 -12.09
N LEU A 487 -11.28 -11.05 -11.43
CA LEU A 487 -11.22 -10.90 -9.98
C LEU A 487 -12.36 -9.99 -9.55
N SER A 488 -13.21 -10.43 -8.62
CA SER A 488 -14.21 -9.59 -7.97
C SER A 488 -14.06 -9.66 -6.45
N VAL A 489 -14.12 -8.50 -5.79
CA VAL A 489 -14.06 -8.38 -4.33
C VAL A 489 -15.14 -7.42 -3.87
N ALA A 490 -16.13 -7.95 -3.15
CA ALA A 490 -17.10 -7.18 -2.39
C ALA A 490 -16.80 -7.33 -0.89
N MET A 491 -16.92 -6.26 -0.11
CA MET A 491 -16.78 -6.31 1.35
C MET A 491 -17.57 -5.20 2.03
N VAL A 492 -18.18 -5.51 3.18
CA VAL A 492 -18.79 -4.53 4.09
C VAL A 492 -18.20 -4.68 5.48
N LEU A 493 -17.54 -3.62 5.95
CA LEU A 493 -17.03 -3.43 7.31
C LEU A 493 -17.87 -2.35 8.00
N THR A 494 -18.27 -2.59 9.25
CA THR A 494 -19.00 -1.60 10.07
C THR A 494 -18.43 -1.56 11.49
N GLU A 495 -18.18 -0.35 12.00
CA GLU A 495 -17.81 -0.10 13.40
C GLU A 495 -18.87 -0.66 14.34
N THR A 496 -18.43 -1.29 15.42
CA THR A 496 -19.29 -1.71 16.54
C THR A 496 -18.96 -0.99 17.84
N SER A 497 -17.70 -0.59 18.02
CA SER A 497 -17.17 0.06 19.20
C SER A 497 -15.89 0.83 18.82
N SER A 498 -15.65 1.97 19.44
CA SER A 498 -14.39 2.70 19.29
C SER A 498 -13.99 3.42 20.58
N ASN A 499 -12.70 3.67 20.71
CA ASN A 499 -12.08 4.46 21.76
C ASN A 499 -11.05 5.41 21.13
N ALA A 500 -11.03 6.66 21.59
CA ALA A 500 -10.08 7.66 21.13
C ALA A 500 -8.87 7.74 22.07
N GLY A 501 -7.68 7.54 21.51
CA GLY A 501 -6.41 7.75 22.19
C GLY A 501 -6.24 9.21 22.63
N SER A 502 -5.52 9.42 23.74
CA SER A 502 -5.41 10.76 24.36
C SER A 502 -4.16 11.55 23.97
N ILE A 503 -3.22 10.93 23.24
CA ILE A 503 -1.93 11.51 22.85
C ILE A 503 -1.77 11.27 21.35
N ALA A 504 -1.65 12.31 20.55
CA ALA A 504 -1.40 12.17 19.11
C ALA A 504 -0.08 11.40 18.87
N ALA A 505 -0.04 10.59 17.82
CA ALA A 505 1.18 9.93 17.38
C ALA A 505 2.27 11.00 17.06
N HIS A 506 3.51 10.74 17.47
CA HIS A 506 4.63 11.70 17.38
C HIS A 506 5.19 11.86 15.95
N TRP A 507 4.33 11.84 14.93
CA TRP A 507 4.69 11.90 13.52
C TRP A 507 5.55 13.12 13.15
N GLY A 508 6.61 12.90 12.39
CA GLY A 508 7.58 13.93 12.00
C GLY A 508 8.53 14.36 13.12
N THR A 509 8.50 13.72 14.29
CA THR A 509 9.33 14.08 15.45
C THR A 509 10.65 13.33 15.40
N ALA A 510 11.76 14.07 15.29
CA ALA A 510 13.10 13.50 15.44
C ALA A 510 13.40 13.17 16.92
N TYR A 511 14.08 12.05 17.13
CA TYR A 511 14.48 11.54 18.46
C TYR A 511 15.97 11.22 18.48
N ALA A 512 16.58 11.26 19.66
CA ALA A 512 18.02 11.10 19.84
C ALA A 512 18.52 9.67 19.62
N GLY A 513 17.67 8.66 19.84
CA GLY A 513 17.94 7.26 19.50
C GLY A 513 17.77 6.90 18.02
N SER A 514 17.47 7.85 17.13
CA SER A 514 17.24 7.57 15.71
C SER A 514 18.56 7.20 15.01
N PRO A 515 18.66 6.05 14.32
CA PRO A 515 19.89 5.64 13.66
C PRO A 515 20.18 6.54 12.45
N GLY A 516 21.39 7.10 12.40
CA GLY A 516 21.85 7.93 11.30
C GLY A 516 21.91 7.19 9.94
N THR A 517 22.03 7.96 8.86
CA THR A 517 22.23 7.41 7.51
C THR A 517 23.52 6.59 7.45
N GLY A 518 23.40 5.27 7.25
CA GLY A 518 24.53 4.34 7.27
C GLY A 518 25.05 3.97 8.67
N GLU A 519 24.46 4.51 9.74
CA GLU A 519 24.85 4.16 11.11
C GLU A 519 24.34 2.76 11.48
N ASP A 520 25.23 1.99 12.13
CA ASP A 520 25.02 0.60 12.59
C ASP A 520 24.45 -0.36 11.52
N ILE A 521 24.64 -0.03 10.24
CA ILE A 521 24.46 -0.98 9.13
C ILE A 521 25.73 -1.85 9.09
N PRO A 522 25.62 -3.18 9.23
CA PRO A 522 26.80 -4.03 9.16
C PRO A 522 27.45 -3.96 7.78
N THR A 523 28.78 -3.85 7.75
CA THR A 523 29.58 -3.76 6.50
C THR A 523 30.48 -4.98 6.27
N ASP A 524 30.47 -5.96 7.18
CA ASP A 524 31.30 -7.18 7.09
C ASP A 524 30.67 -8.20 6.14
N THR A 525 30.60 -7.82 4.86
CA THR A 525 30.10 -8.68 3.79
C THR A 525 31.05 -9.85 3.50
N ARG A 526 30.50 -10.84 2.79
CA ARG A 526 31.17 -12.05 2.36
C ARG A 526 30.78 -12.34 0.92
N HIS A 527 31.77 -12.71 0.11
CA HIS A 527 31.53 -13.27 -1.21
C HIS A 527 30.91 -14.66 -1.07
N TRP A 528 29.96 -15.00 -1.95
CA TRP A 528 29.35 -16.32 -1.96
C TRP A 528 30.36 -17.40 -2.37
N GLY A 529 30.38 -18.48 -1.59
CA GLY A 529 31.17 -19.67 -1.87
C GLY A 529 30.45 -20.55 -2.90
N LEU A 530 29.99 -21.71 -2.47
CA LEU A 530 29.05 -22.53 -3.23
C LEU A 530 27.59 -22.11 -2.99
N ALA A 531 27.33 -21.27 -1.99
CA ALA A 531 26.03 -20.73 -1.61
C ALA A 531 26.22 -19.35 -0.93
N MET A 532 25.11 -18.72 -0.53
CA MET A 532 25.12 -17.65 0.47
C MET A 532 25.78 -18.15 1.77
N PRO A 533 26.62 -17.35 2.44
CA PRO A 533 27.23 -17.74 3.70
C PRO A 533 26.19 -17.70 4.84
N ASP A 534 25.93 -18.85 5.46
CA ASP A 534 25.01 -18.99 6.58
C ASP A 534 25.77 -18.64 7.88
N GLU A 535 26.85 -19.39 8.18
CA GLU A 535 27.71 -19.25 9.37
C GLU A 535 26.95 -19.37 10.73
N THR A 536 25.65 -19.70 10.74
CA THR A 536 24.78 -19.68 11.94
C THR A 536 25.14 -20.71 13.01
N GLU A 537 25.11 -20.30 14.29
CA GLU A 537 25.09 -21.24 15.42
C GLU A 537 23.65 -21.62 15.86
N ILE A 538 22.61 -21.01 15.28
CA ILE A 538 21.20 -21.23 15.67
C ILE A 538 20.66 -22.54 15.09
N ARG A 539 21.06 -22.90 13.86
CA ARG A 539 20.69 -24.15 13.19
C ARG A 539 21.69 -25.26 13.52
N MET A 540 21.20 -26.44 13.90
CA MET A 540 22.06 -27.64 14.07
C MET A 540 22.49 -28.30 12.74
N PHE A 541 22.13 -27.69 11.60
CA PHE A 541 22.45 -28.12 10.24
C PHE A 541 22.41 -26.87 9.38
N ASP A 542 23.53 -26.16 9.31
CA ASP A 542 23.68 -24.95 8.49
C ASP A 542 23.78 -25.29 6.99
N LEU A 543 23.80 -24.26 6.15
CA LEU A 543 23.88 -24.43 4.70
C LEU A 543 25.25 -24.97 4.25
N GLU A 544 26.35 -24.63 4.94
CA GLU A 544 27.68 -25.14 4.65
C GLU A 544 27.81 -26.65 4.89
N GLU A 545 27.26 -27.18 5.98
CA GLU A 545 27.18 -28.61 6.31
C GLU A 545 26.32 -29.35 5.28
N ALA A 546 25.21 -28.76 4.82
CA ALA A 546 24.36 -29.34 3.79
C ALA A 546 25.08 -29.45 2.43
N VAL A 547 25.79 -28.39 2.02
CA VAL A 547 26.61 -28.38 0.80
C VAL A 547 27.81 -29.32 0.94
N GLN A 548 28.48 -29.36 2.10
CA GLN A 548 29.58 -30.30 2.35
C GLN A 548 29.11 -31.76 2.29
N CYS A 549 27.94 -32.05 2.86
CA CYS A 549 27.26 -33.34 2.76
C CYS A 549 27.01 -33.74 1.29
N LEU A 550 26.45 -32.82 0.49
CA LEU A 550 26.19 -33.02 -0.95
C LEU A 550 27.49 -33.40 -1.68
N MET A 551 28.53 -32.59 -1.54
CA MET A 551 29.80 -32.77 -2.24
C MET A 551 30.54 -34.03 -1.80
N ALA A 552 30.46 -34.41 -0.52
CA ALA A 552 31.18 -35.57 0.02
C ALA A 552 30.51 -36.92 -0.29
N ASN A 553 29.18 -37.00 -0.20
CA ASN A 553 28.44 -38.27 -0.29
C ASN A 553 27.66 -38.46 -1.59
N TYR A 554 27.43 -37.39 -2.35
CA TYR A 554 26.60 -37.39 -3.57
C TYR A 554 27.32 -36.77 -4.78
N SER A 555 28.66 -36.86 -4.83
CA SER A 555 29.56 -36.25 -5.83
C SER A 555 29.35 -36.67 -7.30
N THR A 556 28.32 -37.47 -7.61
CA THR A 556 27.94 -37.88 -8.98
C THR A 556 26.50 -37.48 -9.31
N ARG A 557 25.87 -36.64 -8.49
CA ARG A 557 24.56 -36.03 -8.75
C ARG A 557 24.74 -34.70 -9.44
N ASP A 558 23.77 -34.31 -10.27
CA ASP A 558 23.85 -33.10 -11.09
C ASP A 558 24.07 -31.84 -10.26
N ALA A 559 23.40 -31.71 -9.10
CA ALA A 559 23.67 -30.65 -8.13
C ALA A 559 25.15 -30.58 -7.68
N ALA A 560 25.77 -31.71 -7.33
CA ALA A 560 27.17 -31.74 -6.90
C ALA A 560 28.15 -31.49 -8.07
N LEU A 561 27.79 -31.94 -9.28
CA LEU A 561 28.57 -31.71 -10.50
C LEU A 561 28.53 -30.24 -10.93
N ALA A 562 27.37 -29.58 -10.82
CA ALA A 562 27.21 -28.15 -11.06
C ALA A 562 28.07 -27.31 -10.10
N LEU A 563 28.07 -27.65 -8.81
CA LEU A 563 28.93 -26.97 -7.83
C LEU A 563 30.43 -27.20 -8.08
N ASP A 564 30.84 -28.37 -8.59
CA ASP A 564 32.24 -28.66 -8.96
C ASP A 564 32.67 -27.93 -10.25
N SER A 565 31.74 -27.63 -11.17
CA SER A 565 32.03 -26.91 -12.43
C SER A 565 32.07 -25.38 -12.31
N GLY A 566 31.66 -24.82 -11.17
CA GLY A 566 31.62 -23.36 -10.92
C GLY A 566 30.22 -22.78 -10.80
N GLY A 567 29.20 -23.64 -10.75
CA GLY A 567 27.85 -23.32 -10.32
C GLY A 567 27.74 -22.98 -8.83
N TYR A 568 26.53 -22.62 -8.41
CA TYR A 568 26.21 -22.23 -7.03
C TYR A 568 24.75 -22.54 -6.68
N ILE A 569 24.47 -22.65 -5.38
CA ILE A 569 23.13 -22.61 -4.81
C ILE A 569 22.68 -21.15 -4.85
N TRP A 570 21.59 -20.86 -5.59
CA TRP A 570 21.05 -19.51 -5.74
C TRP A 570 19.86 -19.24 -4.81
N GLN A 571 19.18 -20.29 -4.35
CA GLN A 571 18.11 -20.25 -3.35
C GLN A 571 18.22 -21.46 -2.43
N ALA A 572 17.99 -21.27 -1.14
CA ALA A 572 17.92 -22.35 -0.17
C ALA A 572 16.77 -22.10 0.81
N ALA A 573 16.00 -23.14 1.14
CA ALA A 573 14.91 -23.09 2.10
C ALA A 573 15.10 -24.16 3.18
N TRP A 574 15.15 -23.74 4.44
CA TRP A 574 15.25 -24.61 5.61
C TRP A 574 13.85 -25.00 6.12
N SER A 575 13.68 -26.26 6.53
CA SER A 575 12.42 -26.77 7.07
C SER A 575 12.64 -27.93 8.06
N GLU A 576 11.62 -28.24 8.87
CA GLU A 576 11.68 -29.37 9.82
C GLU A 576 10.44 -30.31 9.77
N PRO A 577 9.98 -30.76 8.59
CA PRO A 577 8.67 -31.41 8.41
C PRO A 577 8.53 -32.73 9.20
N THR A 578 9.65 -33.37 9.58
CA THR A 578 9.67 -34.64 10.32
C THR A 578 10.29 -34.55 11.72
N ARG A 579 10.47 -33.33 12.27
CA ARG A 579 11.38 -33.07 13.42
C ARG A 579 12.82 -33.50 13.16
N SER A 580 13.24 -33.32 11.91
CA SER A 580 14.61 -33.42 11.45
C SER A 580 14.83 -32.26 10.48
N PRO A 581 15.91 -31.46 10.66
CA PRO A 581 16.23 -30.37 9.74
C PRO A 581 16.48 -30.85 8.32
N GLU A 582 15.93 -30.14 7.35
CA GLU A 582 15.97 -30.40 5.92
C GLU A 582 16.19 -29.09 5.14
N TRP A 583 17.16 -29.10 4.23
CA TRP A 583 17.42 -28.02 3.28
C TRP A 583 16.92 -28.43 1.89
N ASN A 584 16.06 -27.60 1.29
CA ASN A 584 15.80 -27.60 -0.15
C ASN A 584 16.72 -26.57 -0.80
N MET A 585 17.62 -27.00 -1.68
CA MET A 585 18.65 -26.14 -2.29
C MET A 585 18.50 -26.12 -3.81
N SER A 586 18.21 -24.96 -4.37
CA SER A 586 18.11 -24.71 -5.81
C SER A 586 19.48 -24.28 -6.34
N TRP A 587 19.98 -24.99 -7.35
CA TRP A 587 21.33 -24.84 -7.91
C TRP A 587 21.28 -24.41 -9.38
N VAL A 588 22.35 -23.74 -9.82
CA VAL A 588 22.60 -23.39 -11.22
C VAL A 588 24.05 -23.72 -11.59
N SER A 589 24.26 -24.28 -12.78
CA SER A 589 25.51 -24.78 -13.36
C SER A 589 26.09 -23.79 -14.38
N ASP A 590 27.39 -23.83 -14.62
CA ASP A 590 28.09 -22.94 -15.59
C ASP A 590 27.66 -23.14 -17.06
N ASP A 591 26.87 -24.18 -17.34
CA ASP A 591 26.25 -24.49 -18.63
C ASP A 591 24.75 -24.14 -18.70
N ASP A 592 24.28 -23.22 -17.85
CA ASP A 592 22.88 -22.75 -17.70
C ASP A 592 21.85 -23.84 -17.31
N ARG A 593 22.30 -25.05 -16.98
CA ARG A 593 21.41 -26.05 -16.35
C ARG A 593 21.15 -25.69 -14.90
N SER A 594 19.92 -25.92 -14.44
CA SER A 594 19.52 -25.66 -13.06
C SER A 594 18.58 -26.75 -12.55
N GLY A 595 18.50 -26.87 -11.23
CA GLY A 595 17.63 -27.83 -10.57
C GLY A 595 17.56 -27.59 -9.07
N TRP A 596 17.03 -28.55 -8.33
CA TRP A 596 16.92 -28.51 -6.87
C TRP A 596 17.28 -29.86 -6.23
N VAL A 597 17.67 -29.82 -4.96
CA VAL A 597 18.00 -31.01 -4.16
C VAL A 597 17.58 -30.83 -2.71
N ILE A 598 16.94 -31.85 -2.13
CA ILE A 598 16.50 -31.85 -0.73
C ILE A 598 17.37 -32.80 0.09
N LEU A 599 18.11 -32.25 1.07
CA LEU A 599 18.97 -32.97 2.00
C LEU A 599 18.53 -32.80 3.45
N ARG A 600 18.49 -33.90 4.19
CA ARG A 600 18.23 -33.94 5.64
C ARG A 600 19.53 -34.04 6.44
N LEU A 601 19.57 -33.49 7.67
CA LEU A 601 20.70 -33.49 8.63
C LEU A 601 21.47 -34.82 8.72
N SER A 602 20.82 -35.98 8.57
CA SER A 602 21.49 -37.28 8.48
C SER A 602 22.31 -37.52 7.19
N CYS A 603 22.59 -36.46 6.44
CA CYS A 603 23.08 -36.46 5.06
C CYS A 603 22.31 -37.46 4.15
N SER A 604 20.98 -37.46 4.26
CA SER A 604 20.13 -38.32 3.44
C SER A 604 19.38 -37.50 2.40
N LEU A 605 19.59 -37.85 1.14
CA LEU A 605 18.84 -37.35 -0.01
C LEU A 605 17.36 -37.75 0.07
N ILE A 606 16.48 -36.74 0.05
CA ILE A 606 15.02 -36.90 0.12
C ILE A 606 14.40 -36.79 -1.28
N GLY A 607 14.90 -35.85 -2.09
CA GLY A 607 14.48 -35.63 -3.48
C GLY A 607 15.50 -34.82 -4.25
N GLU A 608 15.40 -34.87 -5.58
CA GLU A 608 16.17 -34.05 -6.53
C GLU A 608 15.32 -33.87 -7.79
N GLY A 609 15.55 -32.79 -8.54
CA GLY A 609 14.90 -32.52 -9.82
C GLY A 609 15.63 -31.43 -10.60
N ASP A 610 15.31 -31.32 -11.88
CA ASP A 610 15.83 -30.29 -12.79
C ASP A 610 14.72 -29.28 -13.12
N TYR A 611 15.10 -28.02 -13.35
CA TYR A 611 14.21 -26.96 -13.86
C TYR A 611 14.15 -27.01 -15.40
N GLU A 612 13.30 -26.19 -16.04
CA GLU A 612 13.28 -26.14 -17.51
C GLU A 612 14.52 -25.43 -18.07
N ASP A 613 15.06 -25.94 -19.19
CA ASP A 613 16.30 -25.43 -19.81
C ASP A 613 16.20 -23.91 -20.11
N GLY A 614 16.97 -23.11 -19.37
CA GLY A 614 17.04 -21.65 -19.54
C GLY A 614 16.07 -20.83 -18.69
N GLU A 615 15.32 -21.45 -17.77
CA GLU A 615 14.51 -20.78 -16.74
C GLU A 615 15.39 -19.90 -15.83
N PHE A 616 16.50 -20.46 -15.34
CA PHE A 616 17.53 -19.75 -14.56
C PHE A 616 18.87 -19.79 -15.31
N LYS A 617 19.57 -18.65 -15.35
CA LYS A 617 20.87 -18.50 -16.02
C LYS A 617 21.99 -18.31 -15.03
N TRP A 618 23.16 -18.86 -15.34
CA TRP A 618 24.35 -18.68 -14.54
C TRP A 618 24.93 -17.29 -14.76
N ASN A 619 25.13 -16.55 -13.68
CA ASN A 619 25.89 -15.30 -13.72
C ASN A 619 26.64 -15.07 -12.41
N ARG A 620 27.80 -15.72 -12.30
CA ARG A 620 28.68 -15.62 -11.13
C ARG A 620 29.19 -14.20 -10.86
N GLU A 621 29.28 -13.35 -11.89
CA GLU A 621 29.72 -11.96 -11.75
C GLU A 621 28.62 -11.03 -11.21
N ALA A 622 27.34 -11.45 -11.30
CA ALA A 622 26.20 -10.73 -10.72
C ALA A 622 25.83 -11.19 -9.30
N VAL A 623 26.48 -12.23 -8.75
CA VAL A 623 26.23 -12.65 -7.36
C VAL A 623 26.88 -11.62 -6.42
N PRO A 624 26.09 -10.87 -5.60
CA PRO A 624 26.63 -9.83 -4.76
C PRO A 624 27.41 -10.39 -3.57
N GLU A 625 28.22 -9.54 -2.93
CA GLU A 625 28.60 -9.80 -1.55
C GLU A 625 27.40 -9.57 -0.63
N THR A 626 27.19 -10.46 0.34
CA THR A 626 26.09 -10.34 1.31
C THR A 626 26.62 -10.37 2.74
N LEU A 627 25.81 -9.91 3.70
CA LEU A 627 26.01 -10.27 5.10
C LEU A 627 25.78 -11.78 5.28
N THR A 628 26.29 -12.35 6.37
CA THR A 628 26.02 -13.74 6.74
C THR A 628 24.65 -13.85 7.41
N LEU A 629 24.02 -15.03 7.33
CA LEU A 629 22.74 -15.25 8.02
C LEU A 629 22.92 -15.12 9.53
N ASP A 630 24.00 -15.67 10.11
CA ASP A 630 24.35 -15.51 11.53
C ASP A 630 24.36 -14.06 12.02
N LEU A 631 24.97 -13.16 11.23
CA LEU A 631 25.11 -11.75 11.58
C LEU A 631 23.77 -11.01 11.57
N ILE A 632 22.91 -11.33 10.59
CA ILE A 632 21.55 -10.79 10.52
C ILE A 632 20.70 -11.38 11.65
N GLU A 633 20.73 -12.70 11.83
CA GLU A 633 19.97 -13.43 12.85
C GLU A 633 20.31 -12.97 14.26
N THR A 634 21.59 -12.86 14.59
CA THR A 634 22.05 -12.36 15.91
C THR A 634 21.57 -10.93 16.18
N ARG A 635 21.45 -10.09 15.14
CA ARG A 635 20.99 -8.69 15.29
C ARG A 635 19.47 -8.54 15.31
N ILE A 636 18.74 -9.39 14.59
CA ILE A 636 17.27 -9.36 14.50
C ILE A 636 16.59 -10.15 15.64
N LEU A 637 17.17 -11.29 16.04
CA LEU A 637 16.56 -12.26 16.97
C LEU A 637 17.03 -12.11 18.44
N SER A 638 17.95 -11.18 18.73
CA SER A 638 18.39 -10.90 20.10
C SER A 638 17.37 -10.03 20.86
N GLU A 639 16.36 -10.69 21.43
CA GLU A 639 15.46 -10.13 22.47
C GLU A 639 16.19 -9.88 23.80
#